data_AF-A0A3Q9RP28-F1
#
_entry.id   AF-A0A3Q9RP28-F1
#
_cell.length_a   1.000
_cell.length_b   1.000
_cell.length_c   1.000
_cell.angle_alpha   90.00
_cell.angle_beta   90.00
_cell.angle_gamma   90.00
#
_symmetry.space_group_name_H-M   'P 1'
#
loop_
_entity.id
_entity.type
_entity.pdbx_description
1 polymer ?
#
loop_
_entity_poly.entity_id
_entity_poly.type
_entity_poly.pdbx_seq_one_letter_code
_entity_poly.pdbx_strand_id
1 'polypeptide(L)'
;MTQRYVVIDLETTGNSSKKGDRIIQFAAVVIEEDQIVEEFSTYIHPEQEISLFIEELTGISNETVKDAPIFEEVAEHIVSLLEGACFVAHNVLFDLSFLQEELTRCGHEPFYGSTLDTVELAKILKPTSDGYKLHQLAKEDRIEHLRPHQADSDAYATALLLLSFKEKLLSLPLMTLKQLYRLSFSLQSEVSELINDCMAIKLSKAEVHEPNLVTYRGLAFKKGKQGLEDNYQENEYPTDRQMKIKMLKAAFPEFESRFGQLQMMDVIYGSFESEKDAIIEAGTGIGKSLGYLLPAVYFAKKKQQPVVISTYTLQLQDQLLQKEIPKLKEILPFDFQAVLLKGRSNYLSLAKFERALREKDDHYESALTKMQIIVWLTETETGDRDELNLSSGGQLVWNRLQSDHFVYPGLKKPWIEMDFFEKAKRTAARADLIITNHAFLMTDLITDDAILPKQGYIILDEAHHLEQAASKQFGRRLDYIFVKTFLNRLGTSEQKQLLYRLERIVANHGLEVERAKENLDGKLTDFAYEFEQLFVIIANQTNKLVKGIVPKRLAFKIEERIHWQRATLLAERLYDLLQSIVRLLGEKLDVLKQHEASLGKNALFYVNDCEVILGHFIETKDILFEFFIQPREDYIYWLDCINTSMPNGVVLSAQPVLGSEELWNAYFGQQKSVIMTSATLSVKQSFQFFKTQLGIEKKDIYTASFPSPFHYKEQVKVLVPRDIPDIQTLSIEEFAEASANYIIAGVQAAQGRTMVLFTSHEMLRAAYYTIKDCGLLDDYTLFAQGISGGSKMRLLRNFQTFDKAVLFGTTSLWEGVDIPGEDLSCLMIVRLPFSPPDEPITEARCQLLAKKGKNAFSSYSLPEALLRFRQGFGRLIRTSSDRGVLVVLDRRVLTAKYGVEFQRALPPVEWQEVSINEMATVIEEWV
;
A
#
# COMPACT_ATOMS: atom_id res chain seq x y z
N MET A 1 30.41 -26.79 -22.98
CA MET A 1 30.22 -27.68 -21.82
C MET A 1 28.80 -27.47 -21.38
N THR A 2 28.05 -28.54 -21.15
CA THR A 2 26.69 -28.47 -20.60
C THR A 2 26.78 -27.89 -19.20
N GLN A 3 26.00 -26.84 -18.93
CA GLN A 3 26.03 -26.14 -17.64
C GLN A 3 25.32 -27.03 -16.60
N ARG A 4 26.04 -27.41 -15.55
CA ARG A 4 25.57 -28.24 -14.43
C ARG A 4 25.08 -27.32 -13.31
N TYR A 5 23.82 -27.44 -12.91
CA TYR A 5 23.27 -26.69 -11.77
C TYR A 5 23.04 -27.63 -10.59
N VAL A 6 23.42 -27.20 -9.40
CA VAL A 6 23.15 -27.93 -8.15
C VAL A 6 22.30 -27.03 -7.28
N VAL A 7 21.01 -27.37 -7.17
CA VAL A 7 20.00 -26.63 -6.41
C VAL A 7 20.01 -27.13 -4.99
N ILE A 8 20.33 -26.26 -4.04
CA ILE A 8 20.50 -26.58 -2.63
C ILE A 8 19.45 -25.85 -1.80
N ASP A 9 18.96 -26.56 -0.78
CA ASP A 9 18.16 -26.01 0.30
C ASP A 9 18.64 -26.62 1.62
N LEU A 10 18.64 -25.81 2.68
CA LEU A 10 19.12 -26.18 4.00
C LEU A 10 18.09 -25.86 5.07
N GLU A 11 17.83 -26.81 5.97
CA GLU A 11 17.16 -26.53 7.24
C GLU A 11 18.22 -26.35 8.34
N THR A 12 17.98 -25.42 9.26
CA THR A 12 18.97 -24.99 10.26
C THR A 12 18.38 -24.84 11.66
N THR A 13 19.22 -24.89 12.69
CA THR A 13 18.81 -24.67 14.10
C THR A 13 18.44 -23.22 14.44
N GLY A 14 18.58 -22.31 13.48
CA GLY A 14 18.35 -20.87 13.64
C GLY A 14 18.67 -20.10 12.36
N ASN A 15 18.77 -18.77 12.43
CA ASN A 15 18.84 -17.91 11.25
C ASN A 15 20.21 -17.29 10.96
N SER A 16 21.25 -17.63 11.74
CA SER A 16 22.57 -17.04 11.59
C SER A 16 23.70 -18.01 11.90
N SER A 17 24.40 -18.46 10.85
CA SER A 17 25.64 -19.24 10.99
C SER A 17 26.68 -18.53 11.88
N LYS A 18 26.77 -17.20 11.79
CA LYS A 18 27.66 -16.37 12.62
C LYS A 18 27.35 -16.42 14.13
N LYS A 19 26.14 -16.81 14.53
CA LYS A 19 25.76 -16.97 15.94
C LYS A 19 25.97 -18.40 16.46
N GLY A 20 26.46 -19.30 15.61
CA GLY A 20 26.62 -20.71 15.93
C GLY A 20 25.40 -21.58 15.60
N ASP A 21 24.43 -21.06 14.83
CA ASP A 21 23.36 -21.91 14.28
C ASP A 21 23.95 -22.87 13.24
N ARG A 22 23.40 -24.09 13.15
CA ARG A 22 23.98 -25.20 12.37
C ARG A 22 22.94 -25.88 11.48
N ILE A 23 23.41 -26.61 10.48
CA ILE A 23 22.57 -27.32 9.52
C ILE A 23 21.99 -28.59 10.16
N ILE A 24 20.69 -28.82 9.99
CA ILE A 24 19.95 -30.01 10.47
C ILE A 24 19.45 -30.91 9.33
N GLN A 25 19.30 -30.35 8.12
CA GLN A 25 19.04 -31.11 6.91
C GLN A 25 19.75 -30.44 5.74
N PHE A 26 20.36 -31.24 4.88
CA PHE A 26 20.92 -30.83 3.61
C PHE A 26 20.14 -31.50 2.48
N ALA A 27 19.78 -30.76 1.45
CA ALA A 27 19.24 -31.30 0.21
C ALA A 27 19.90 -30.66 -1.00
N ALA A 28 20.08 -31.45 -2.05
CA ALA A 28 20.61 -31.04 -3.33
C ALA A 28 19.85 -31.74 -4.47
N VAL A 29 19.54 -30.98 -5.53
CA VAL A 29 18.95 -31.49 -6.78
C VAL A 29 19.85 -31.06 -7.93
N VAL A 30 20.34 -32.02 -8.70
CA VAL A 30 21.27 -31.78 -9.81
C VAL A 30 20.50 -31.72 -11.12
N ILE A 31 20.74 -30.64 -11.87
CA ILE A 31 20.16 -30.42 -13.20
C ILE A 31 21.27 -30.42 -14.24
N GLU A 32 21.13 -31.28 -15.23
CA GLU A 32 21.98 -31.35 -16.42
C GLU A 32 21.09 -31.46 -17.66
N GLU A 33 21.43 -30.73 -18.74
CA GLU A 33 20.65 -30.72 -19.99
C GLU A 33 19.15 -30.43 -19.80
N ASP A 34 18.82 -29.55 -18.85
CA ASP A 34 17.44 -29.19 -18.48
C ASP A 34 16.60 -30.35 -17.92
N GLN A 35 17.25 -31.39 -17.40
CA GLN A 35 16.61 -32.51 -16.70
C GLN A 35 17.21 -32.68 -15.31
N ILE A 36 16.36 -33.07 -14.35
CA ILE A 36 16.80 -33.48 -13.02
C ILE A 36 17.44 -34.87 -13.17
N VAL A 37 18.72 -34.98 -12.84
CA VAL A 37 19.50 -36.23 -13.02
C VAL A 37 19.85 -36.91 -11.70
N GLU A 38 19.86 -36.18 -10.59
CA GLU A 38 20.20 -36.69 -9.27
C GLU A 38 19.51 -35.86 -8.17
N GLU A 39 19.04 -36.54 -7.12
CA GLU A 39 18.50 -35.94 -5.90
C GLU A 39 19.22 -36.54 -4.70
N PHE A 40 19.72 -35.69 -3.82
CA PHE A 40 20.42 -36.09 -2.60
C PHE A 40 19.83 -35.34 -1.42
N SER A 41 19.45 -36.05 -0.35
CA SER A 41 19.06 -35.43 0.91
C SER A 41 19.53 -36.25 2.10
N THR A 42 19.97 -35.57 3.14
CA THR A 42 20.38 -36.20 4.41
C THR A 42 20.02 -35.30 5.58
N TYR A 43 19.57 -35.91 6.67
CA TYR A 43 19.57 -35.25 7.97
C TYR A 43 21.00 -35.14 8.49
N ILE A 44 21.26 -34.11 9.31
CA ILE A 44 22.56 -33.84 9.89
C ILE A 44 22.37 -33.62 11.39
N HIS A 45 23.17 -34.30 12.20
CA HIS A 45 23.21 -34.06 13.63
C HIS A 45 23.94 -32.73 13.91
N PRO A 46 23.27 -31.68 14.42
CA PRO A 46 23.86 -30.34 14.55
C PRO A 46 24.78 -30.20 15.77
N GLU A 47 24.93 -31.25 16.58
CA GLU A 47 25.70 -31.25 17.84
C GLU A 47 25.24 -30.17 18.85
N GLN A 48 23.98 -29.74 18.74
CA GLN A 48 23.29 -28.83 19.67
C GLN A 48 21.79 -29.11 19.68
N GLU A 49 21.07 -28.64 20.70
CA GLU A 49 19.61 -28.85 20.80
C GLU A 49 18.84 -27.99 19.77
N ILE A 50 17.86 -28.61 19.11
CA ILE A 50 16.87 -27.96 18.26
C ILE A 50 15.74 -27.43 19.16
N SER A 51 15.43 -26.14 19.04
CA SER A 51 14.31 -25.54 19.78
C SER A 51 12.94 -25.97 19.23
N LEU A 52 11.90 -25.99 20.08
CA LEU A 52 10.51 -26.31 19.67
C LEU A 52 10.00 -25.43 18.51
N PHE A 53 10.40 -24.16 18.46
CA PHE A 53 10.03 -23.26 17.36
C PHE A 53 10.55 -23.73 16.00
N ILE A 54 11.77 -24.28 15.95
CA ILE A 54 12.36 -24.82 14.73
C ILE A 54 11.73 -26.17 14.38
N GLU A 55 11.41 -26.98 15.38
CA GLU A 55 10.69 -28.25 15.20
C GLU A 55 9.29 -28.03 14.60
N GLU A 56 8.52 -27.02 15.05
CA GLU A 56 7.23 -26.68 14.44
C GLU A 56 7.36 -26.10 13.03
N LEU A 57 8.45 -25.37 12.77
CA LEU A 57 8.69 -24.75 11.46
C LEU A 57 9.08 -25.78 10.40
N THR A 58 9.96 -26.73 10.74
CA THR A 58 10.63 -27.65 9.81
C THR A 58 10.10 -29.09 9.90
N GLY A 59 9.41 -29.43 10.99
CA GLY A 59 9.04 -30.79 11.34
C GLY A 59 10.21 -31.68 11.78
N ILE A 60 11.42 -31.13 11.96
CA ILE A 60 12.63 -31.87 12.34
C ILE A 60 12.86 -31.76 13.85
N SER A 61 12.75 -32.88 14.55
CA SER A 61 12.94 -32.95 16.00
C SER A 61 14.34 -33.41 16.41
N ASN A 62 14.71 -33.18 17.67
CA ASN A 62 15.95 -33.71 18.24
C ASN A 62 16.06 -35.24 18.13
N GLU A 63 14.94 -35.98 18.21
CA GLU A 63 14.94 -37.43 18.01
C GLU A 63 15.14 -37.82 16.54
N THR A 64 14.74 -36.97 15.59
CA THR A 64 14.91 -37.22 14.15
C THR A 64 16.38 -37.21 13.74
N VAL A 65 17.16 -36.26 14.28
CA VAL A 65 18.58 -36.07 13.91
C VAL A 65 19.57 -36.81 14.80
N LYS A 66 19.09 -37.50 15.85
CA LYS A 66 19.94 -38.12 16.88
C LYS A 66 20.93 -39.15 16.33
N ASP A 67 20.47 -39.99 15.40
CA ASP A 67 21.27 -41.02 14.75
C ASP A 67 21.76 -40.59 13.35
N ALA A 68 21.56 -39.31 12.98
CA ALA A 68 22.01 -38.75 11.71
C ALA A 68 23.52 -38.50 11.72
N PRO A 69 24.20 -38.52 10.55
CA PRO A 69 25.63 -38.21 10.48
C PRO A 69 25.92 -36.77 10.91
N ILE A 70 27.11 -36.53 11.44
CA ILE A 70 27.60 -35.16 11.63
C ILE A 70 28.05 -34.59 10.28
N PHE A 71 28.09 -33.25 10.16
CA PHE A 71 28.44 -32.61 8.88
C PHE A 71 29.80 -33.07 8.31
N GLU A 72 30.79 -33.35 9.17
CA GLU A 72 32.13 -33.81 8.76
C GLU A 72 32.09 -35.12 7.95
N GLU A 73 31.14 -36.01 8.25
CA GLU A 73 31.00 -37.31 7.57
C GLU A 73 30.40 -37.18 6.17
N VAL A 74 29.67 -36.10 5.89
CA VAL A 74 29.02 -35.85 4.59
C VAL A 74 29.71 -34.76 3.75
N ALA A 75 30.64 -34.02 4.34
CA ALA A 75 31.29 -32.87 3.71
C ALA A 75 32.00 -33.21 2.40
N GLU A 76 32.76 -34.31 2.34
CA GLU A 76 33.49 -34.72 1.11
C GLU A 76 32.53 -35.01 -0.06
N HIS A 77 31.37 -35.63 0.24
CA HIS A 77 30.35 -35.89 -0.76
C HIS A 77 29.71 -34.59 -1.28
N ILE A 78 29.39 -33.64 -0.37
CA ILE A 78 28.83 -32.33 -0.74
C ILE A 78 29.81 -31.54 -1.62
N VAL A 79 31.11 -31.55 -1.31
CA VAL A 79 32.14 -30.89 -2.13
C VAL A 79 32.21 -31.52 -3.53
N SER A 80 32.16 -32.85 -3.63
CA SER A 80 32.14 -33.54 -4.92
C SER A 80 30.88 -33.22 -5.75
N LEU A 81 29.72 -33.10 -5.11
CA LEU A 81 28.48 -32.68 -5.77
C LEU A 81 28.62 -31.29 -6.40
N LEU A 82 29.28 -30.35 -5.72
CA LEU A 82 29.45 -28.96 -6.16
C LEU A 82 30.58 -28.74 -7.17
N GLU A 83 31.43 -29.74 -7.44
CA GLU A 83 32.57 -29.58 -8.33
C GLU A 83 32.12 -29.25 -9.77
N GLY A 84 32.62 -28.11 -10.28
CA GLY A 84 32.30 -27.62 -11.63
C GLY A 84 30.84 -27.21 -11.84
N ALA A 85 30.02 -27.13 -10.79
CA ALA A 85 28.62 -26.78 -10.86
C ALA A 85 28.36 -25.30 -10.52
N CYS A 86 27.24 -24.77 -11.00
CA CYS A 86 26.66 -23.53 -10.51
C CYS A 86 25.79 -23.83 -9.27
N PHE A 87 26.10 -23.17 -8.16
CA PHE A 87 25.34 -23.27 -6.92
C PHE A 87 24.04 -22.47 -7.06
N VAL A 88 22.90 -23.13 -6.89
CA VAL A 88 21.58 -22.50 -6.99
C VAL A 88 20.85 -22.65 -5.67
N ALA A 89 20.19 -21.60 -5.20
CA ALA A 89 19.31 -21.70 -4.03
C ALA A 89 18.17 -20.67 -4.10
N HIS A 90 17.20 -20.79 -3.19
CA HIS A 90 16.11 -19.83 -3.02
C HIS A 90 16.43 -18.83 -1.91
N ASN A 91 17.38 -17.92 -2.21
CA ASN A 91 18.13 -17.02 -1.30
C ASN A 91 19.57 -17.50 -1.03
N VAL A 92 20.42 -17.45 -2.06
CA VAL A 92 21.81 -17.96 -2.03
C VAL A 92 22.62 -17.45 -0.85
N LEU A 93 22.46 -16.17 -0.47
CA LEU A 93 23.20 -15.58 0.65
C LEU A 93 22.97 -16.32 1.97
N PHE A 94 21.78 -16.91 2.16
CA PHE A 94 21.48 -17.71 3.35
C PHE A 94 22.18 -19.07 3.27
N ASP A 95 21.82 -19.91 2.29
CA ASP A 95 22.29 -21.29 2.20
C ASP A 95 23.81 -21.40 2.05
N LEU A 96 24.38 -20.55 1.18
CA LEU A 96 25.82 -20.53 0.93
C LEU A 96 26.61 -20.06 2.16
N SER A 97 26.03 -19.21 3.00
CA SER A 97 26.70 -18.75 4.23
C SER A 97 26.78 -19.84 5.31
N PHE A 98 25.76 -20.69 5.42
CA PHE A 98 25.78 -21.84 6.32
C PHE A 98 26.70 -22.92 5.79
N LEU A 99 26.61 -23.23 4.50
CA LEU A 99 27.42 -24.27 3.89
C LEU A 99 28.92 -23.95 3.96
N GLN A 100 29.31 -22.71 3.65
CA GLN A 100 30.73 -22.32 3.72
C GLN A 100 31.29 -22.36 5.14
N GLU A 101 30.50 -21.96 6.14
CA GLU A 101 30.95 -21.99 7.54
C GLU A 101 31.16 -23.44 8.01
N GLU A 102 30.24 -24.36 7.69
CA GLU A 102 30.37 -25.78 8.01
C GLU A 102 31.52 -26.45 7.24
N LEU A 103 31.70 -26.14 5.96
CA LEU A 103 32.85 -26.62 5.18
C LEU A 103 34.18 -26.16 5.78
N THR A 104 34.28 -24.87 6.14
CA THR A 104 35.48 -24.29 6.75
C THR A 104 35.77 -24.93 8.11
N ARG A 105 34.73 -25.18 8.91
CA ARG A 105 34.82 -25.85 10.22
C ARG A 105 35.41 -27.26 10.08
N CYS A 106 35.04 -27.99 9.03
CA CYS A 106 35.54 -29.33 8.74
C CYS A 106 36.87 -29.34 7.96
N GLY A 107 37.51 -28.19 7.75
CA GLY A 107 38.82 -28.09 7.10
C GLY A 107 38.78 -28.17 5.57
N HIS A 108 37.60 -28.02 4.95
CA HIS A 108 37.45 -27.88 3.51
C HIS A 108 37.59 -26.41 3.07
N GLU A 109 37.99 -26.20 1.82
CA GLU A 109 38.02 -24.88 1.21
C GLU A 109 36.59 -24.34 0.99
N PRO A 110 36.36 -23.03 1.12
CA PRO A 110 35.08 -22.41 0.76
C PRO A 110 34.72 -22.62 -0.71
N PHE A 111 33.43 -22.53 -1.03
CA PHE A 111 32.97 -22.58 -2.42
C PHE A 111 33.29 -21.29 -3.18
N TYR A 112 33.93 -21.41 -4.34
CA TYR A 112 34.33 -20.28 -5.21
C TYR A 112 33.70 -20.31 -6.62
N GLY A 113 32.67 -21.14 -6.84
CA GLY A 113 32.01 -21.28 -8.14
C GLY A 113 30.93 -20.22 -8.40
N SER A 114 30.32 -20.29 -9.59
CA SER A 114 29.21 -19.40 -9.97
C SER A 114 27.97 -19.69 -9.13
N THR A 115 27.20 -18.66 -8.81
CA THR A 115 25.98 -18.74 -8.01
C THR A 115 24.76 -18.24 -8.78
N LEU A 116 23.58 -18.76 -8.44
CA LEU A 116 22.32 -18.32 -9.03
C LEU A 116 21.23 -18.24 -7.98
N ASP A 117 20.70 -17.05 -7.76
CA ASP A 117 19.63 -16.84 -6.79
C ASP A 117 18.27 -16.85 -7.50
N THR A 118 17.45 -17.85 -7.19
CA THR A 118 16.11 -17.97 -7.76
C THR A 118 15.15 -16.89 -7.26
N VAL A 119 15.39 -16.26 -6.11
CA VAL A 119 14.62 -15.08 -5.65
C VAL A 119 14.94 -13.87 -6.51
N GLU A 120 16.20 -13.68 -6.88
CA GLU A 120 16.62 -12.61 -7.80
C GLU A 120 16.03 -12.81 -9.19
N LEU A 121 16.08 -14.04 -9.72
CA LEU A 121 15.41 -14.41 -10.96
C LEU A 121 13.90 -14.21 -10.89
N ALA A 122 13.26 -14.61 -9.79
CA ALA A 122 11.81 -14.44 -9.59
C ALA A 122 11.42 -12.96 -9.63
N LYS A 123 12.19 -12.08 -8.98
CA LYS A 123 11.95 -10.63 -9.03
C LYS A 123 11.96 -10.11 -10.46
N ILE A 124 12.90 -10.58 -11.29
CA ILE A 124 13.07 -10.16 -12.68
C ILE A 124 11.96 -10.74 -13.58
N LEU A 125 11.71 -12.05 -13.49
CA LEU A 125 10.91 -12.81 -14.44
C LEU A 125 9.44 -12.92 -14.07
N LYS A 126 9.10 -12.68 -12.80
CA LYS A 126 7.74 -12.61 -12.26
C LYS A 126 7.53 -11.30 -11.48
N PRO A 127 7.74 -10.14 -12.11
CA PRO A 127 7.72 -8.86 -11.43
C PRO A 127 6.33 -8.48 -10.89
N THR A 128 5.28 -9.17 -11.33
CA THR A 128 3.90 -8.99 -10.89
C THR A 128 3.46 -9.94 -9.78
N SER A 129 4.34 -10.79 -9.27
CA SER A 129 4.00 -11.70 -8.17
C SER A 129 3.82 -10.92 -6.86
N ASP A 130 2.80 -11.29 -6.10
CA ASP A 130 2.49 -10.71 -4.78
C ASP A 130 3.62 -10.94 -3.76
N GLY A 131 4.49 -11.94 -3.99
CA GLY A 131 5.62 -12.25 -3.13
C GLY A 131 6.53 -13.32 -3.68
N TYR A 132 7.82 -13.24 -3.33
CA TYR A 132 8.88 -14.07 -3.90
C TYR A 132 9.29 -15.23 -3.00
N LYS A 133 8.35 -15.75 -2.20
CA LYS A 133 8.60 -16.95 -1.39
C LYS A 133 8.33 -18.21 -2.21
N LEU A 134 9.10 -19.26 -1.97
CA LEU A 134 9.01 -20.51 -2.73
C LEU A 134 7.59 -21.07 -2.83
N HIS A 135 6.89 -21.27 -1.70
CA HIS A 135 5.53 -21.83 -1.71
C HIS A 135 4.54 -20.99 -2.56
N GLN A 136 4.72 -19.68 -2.58
CA GLN A 136 3.84 -18.77 -3.32
C GLN A 136 4.09 -18.89 -4.82
N LEU A 137 5.35 -18.88 -5.22
CA LEU A 137 5.77 -19.06 -6.61
C LEU A 137 5.46 -20.46 -7.13
N ALA A 138 5.60 -21.49 -6.29
CA ALA A 138 5.25 -22.87 -6.61
C ALA A 138 3.74 -23.02 -6.86
N LYS A 139 2.91 -22.41 -6.01
CA LYS A 139 1.45 -22.37 -6.22
C LYS A 139 1.06 -21.64 -7.50
N GLU A 140 1.72 -20.52 -7.81
CA GLU A 140 1.50 -19.76 -9.04
C GLU A 140 1.82 -20.60 -10.29
N ASP A 141 2.92 -21.37 -10.26
CA ASP A 141 3.33 -22.26 -11.36
C ASP A 141 2.67 -23.64 -11.34
N ARG A 142 1.80 -23.90 -10.35
CA ARG A 142 1.16 -25.21 -10.14
C ARG A 142 2.18 -26.34 -9.97
N ILE A 143 3.31 -26.03 -9.35
CA ILE A 143 4.33 -26.99 -8.94
C ILE A 143 3.81 -27.70 -7.69
N GLU A 144 3.84 -29.03 -7.69
CA GLU A 144 3.46 -29.82 -6.52
C GLU A 144 4.50 -29.63 -5.41
N HIS A 145 4.10 -28.92 -4.35
CA HIS A 145 4.91 -28.66 -3.17
C HIS A 145 4.33 -29.44 -1.99
N LEU A 146 4.62 -30.75 -1.96
CA LEU A 146 3.92 -31.72 -1.11
C LEU A 146 4.27 -31.59 0.38
N ARG A 147 5.53 -31.21 0.70
CA ARG A 147 6.04 -31.08 2.08
C ARG A 147 6.80 -29.75 2.24
N PRO A 148 6.10 -28.61 2.34
CA PRO A 148 6.75 -27.33 2.57
C PRO A 148 7.59 -27.37 3.86
N HIS A 149 8.76 -26.74 3.85
CA HIS A 149 9.69 -26.70 5.00
C HIS A 149 10.39 -28.03 5.31
N GLN A 150 10.59 -28.84 4.27
CA GLN A 150 11.60 -29.89 4.28
C GLN A 150 12.56 -29.64 3.13
N ALA A 151 13.87 -29.71 3.41
CA ALA A 151 14.88 -29.29 2.45
C ALA A 151 14.81 -30.05 1.12
N ASP A 152 14.46 -31.35 1.14
CA ASP A 152 14.31 -32.17 -0.08
C ASP A 152 13.17 -31.67 -0.98
N SER A 153 12.01 -31.41 -0.40
CA SER A 153 10.85 -30.88 -1.12
C SER A 153 11.10 -29.45 -1.62
N ASP A 154 11.77 -28.61 -0.83
CA ASP A 154 12.05 -27.21 -1.16
C ASP A 154 13.14 -27.10 -2.24
N ALA A 155 14.21 -27.91 -2.18
CA ALA A 155 15.22 -28.00 -3.23
C ALA A 155 14.62 -28.48 -4.56
N TYR A 156 13.75 -29.50 -4.52
CA TYR A 156 13.06 -30.00 -5.71
C TYR A 156 12.10 -28.96 -6.31
N ALA A 157 11.29 -28.29 -5.50
CA ALA A 157 10.43 -27.21 -5.96
C ALA A 157 11.24 -26.04 -6.55
N THR A 158 12.40 -25.72 -5.96
CA THR A 158 13.33 -24.69 -6.47
C THR A 158 13.94 -25.10 -7.81
N ALA A 159 14.25 -26.38 -8.01
CA ALA A 159 14.75 -26.91 -9.27
C ALA A 159 13.71 -26.77 -10.39
N LEU A 160 12.47 -27.16 -10.13
CA LEU A 160 11.35 -26.97 -11.07
C LEU A 160 11.10 -25.48 -11.37
N LEU A 161 11.23 -24.62 -10.36
CA LEU A 161 11.10 -23.18 -10.52
C LEU A 161 12.21 -22.60 -11.41
N LEU A 162 13.46 -23.05 -11.26
CA LEU A 162 14.56 -22.65 -12.14
C LEU A 162 14.31 -23.04 -13.60
N LEU A 163 13.81 -24.26 -13.84
CA LEU A 163 13.44 -24.71 -15.19
C LEU A 163 12.33 -23.84 -15.78
N SER A 164 11.29 -23.53 -15.00
CA SER A 164 10.22 -22.58 -15.36
C SER A 164 10.78 -21.20 -15.73
N PHE A 165 11.75 -20.68 -14.98
CA PHE A 165 12.44 -19.42 -15.31
C PHE A 165 13.23 -19.49 -16.61
N LYS A 166 13.89 -20.61 -16.89
CA LYS A 166 14.59 -20.81 -18.17
C LYS A 166 13.60 -20.83 -19.34
N GLU A 167 12.47 -21.51 -19.20
CA GLU A 167 11.38 -21.49 -20.19
C GLU A 167 10.84 -20.08 -20.41
N LYS A 168 10.64 -19.32 -19.33
CA LYS A 168 10.23 -17.91 -19.40
C LYS A 168 11.24 -17.04 -20.12
N LEU A 169 12.54 -17.18 -19.85
CA LEU A 169 13.60 -16.48 -20.60
C LEU A 169 13.55 -16.83 -22.10
N LEU A 170 13.36 -18.10 -22.43
CA LEU A 170 13.22 -18.55 -23.81
C LEU A 170 11.93 -18.04 -24.49
N SER A 171 10.88 -17.68 -23.73
CA SER A 171 9.70 -17.03 -24.30
C SER A 171 9.92 -15.55 -24.58
N LEU A 172 10.83 -14.87 -23.89
CA LEU A 172 11.03 -13.42 -24.06
C LEU A 172 11.64 -13.04 -25.43
N PRO A 173 11.30 -11.88 -26.02
CA PRO A 173 11.91 -11.42 -27.27
C PRO A 173 13.42 -11.30 -27.18
N LEU A 174 14.14 -11.58 -28.27
CA LEU A 174 15.61 -11.49 -28.31
C LEU A 174 16.13 -10.11 -27.89
N MET A 175 15.41 -9.05 -28.25
CA MET A 175 15.75 -7.68 -27.84
C MET A 175 15.62 -7.47 -26.33
N THR A 176 14.61 -8.08 -25.70
CA THR A 176 14.43 -8.09 -24.24
C THR A 176 15.62 -8.78 -23.58
N LEU A 177 15.99 -9.98 -24.06
CA LEU A 177 17.16 -10.71 -23.54
C LEU A 177 18.46 -9.92 -23.65
N LYS A 178 18.69 -9.21 -24.77
CA LYS A 178 19.87 -8.33 -24.95
C LYS A 178 19.94 -7.21 -23.91
N GLN A 179 18.79 -6.64 -23.52
CA GLN A 179 18.74 -5.61 -22.47
C GLN A 179 18.99 -6.23 -21.09
N LEU A 180 18.40 -7.39 -20.81
CA LEU A 180 18.60 -8.10 -19.55
C LEU A 180 20.07 -8.50 -19.37
N TYR A 181 20.72 -9.06 -20.40
CA TYR A 181 22.13 -9.42 -20.38
C TYR A 181 23.05 -8.22 -20.09
N ARG A 182 22.74 -7.04 -20.64
CA ARG A 182 23.53 -5.83 -20.35
C ARG A 182 23.41 -5.40 -18.90
N LEU A 183 22.25 -5.58 -18.27
CA LEU A 183 21.97 -5.16 -16.89
C LEU A 183 22.38 -6.21 -15.86
N SER A 184 22.48 -7.50 -16.25
CA SER A 184 22.78 -8.59 -15.34
C SER A 184 24.15 -8.50 -14.66
N PHE A 185 25.10 -7.74 -15.24
CA PHE A 185 26.43 -7.53 -14.66
C PHE A 185 26.43 -6.69 -13.38
N SER A 186 25.30 -6.08 -13.01
CA SER A 186 25.14 -5.33 -11.76
C SER A 186 24.32 -6.09 -10.71
N LEU A 187 23.95 -7.35 -11.00
CA LEU A 187 23.25 -8.23 -10.06
C LEU A 187 24.21 -8.88 -9.07
N GLN A 188 23.64 -9.55 -8.06
CA GLN A 188 24.42 -10.26 -7.05
C GLN A 188 24.81 -11.67 -7.50
N SER A 189 23.93 -12.33 -8.27
CA SER A 189 24.19 -13.67 -8.81
C SER A 189 24.56 -13.64 -10.30
N GLU A 190 25.18 -14.71 -10.78
CA GLU A 190 25.73 -14.86 -12.13
C GLU A 190 24.66 -15.13 -13.21
N VAL A 191 23.51 -14.44 -13.14
CA VAL A 191 22.38 -14.55 -14.09
C VAL A 191 22.78 -14.34 -15.55
N SER A 192 23.88 -13.61 -15.80
CA SER A 192 24.36 -13.30 -17.14
C SER A 192 24.65 -14.53 -18.00
N GLU A 193 25.15 -15.62 -17.40
CA GLU A 193 25.46 -16.87 -18.10
C GLU A 193 24.17 -17.53 -18.63
N LEU A 194 23.17 -17.67 -17.75
CA LEU A 194 21.86 -18.22 -18.10
C LEU A 194 21.18 -17.44 -19.23
N ILE A 195 21.22 -16.10 -19.17
CA ILE A 195 20.64 -15.25 -20.22
C ILE A 195 21.40 -15.43 -21.55
N ASN A 196 22.74 -15.49 -21.51
CA ASN A 196 23.57 -15.65 -22.70
C ASN A 196 23.27 -16.98 -23.42
N ASP A 197 23.08 -18.06 -22.66
CA ASP A 197 22.71 -19.36 -23.20
C ASP A 197 21.34 -19.32 -23.89
N CYS A 198 20.35 -18.70 -23.25
CA CYS A 198 19.03 -18.49 -23.85
C CYS A 198 19.12 -17.64 -25.14
N MET A 199 19.98 -16.62 -25.16
CA MET A 199 20.23 -15.80 -26.36
C MET A 199 20.87 -16.60 -27.49
N ALA A 200 21.87 -17.44 -27.18
CA ALA A 200 22.52 -18.31 -28.17
C ALA A 200 21.52 -19.28 -28.80
N ILE A 201 20.65 -19.89 -27.99
CA ILE A 201 19.55 -20.75 -28.47
C ILE A 201 18.62 -19.96 -29.39
N LYS A 202 18.18 -18.76 -29.02
CA LYS A 202 17.31 -17.93 -29.88
C LYS A 202 17.97 -17.53 -31.19
N LEU A 203 19.26 -17.17 -31.17
CA LEU A 203 20.00 -16.81 -32.39
C LEU A 203 20.19 -17.98 -33.35
N SER A 204 20.18 -19.21 -32.84
CA SER A 204 20.27 -20.43 -33.66
C SER A 204 18.95 -20.83 -34.35
N LYS A 205 17.81 -20.28 -33.90
CA LYS A 205 16.47 -20.55 -34.42
C LYS A 205 15.97 -19.37 -35.26
N ALA A 206 15.08 -19.62 -36.23
CA ALA A 206 14.44 -18.54 -36.99
C ALA A 206 13.56 -17.69 -36.05
N GLU A 207 13.60 -16.36 -36.20
CA GLU A 207 12.84 -15.44 -35.35
C GLU A 207 11.33 -15.65 -35.57
N VAL A 208 10.64 -16.15 -34.54
CA VAL A 208 9.18 -16.32 -34.56
C VAL A 208 8.54 -14.97 -34.27
N HIS A 209 7.75 -14.46 -35.21
CA HIS A 209 7.00 -13.23 -35.01
C HIS A 209 5.87 -13.46 -34.00
N GLU A 210 5.92 -12.79 -32.85
CA GLU A 210 4.86 -12.84 -31.84
C GLU A 210 3.78 -11.80 -32.15
N PRO A 211 2.56 -12.19 -32.56
CA PRO A 211 1.52 -11.24 -33.01
C PRO A 211 1.01 -10.31 -31.91
N ASN A 212 1.26 -10.65 -30.64
CA ASN A 212 0.78 -9.91 -29.47
C ASN A 212 1.81 -8.90 -28.93
N LEU A 213 3.03 -8.88 -29.45
CA LEU A 213 4.07 -7.94 -29.04
C LEU A 213 4.34 -6.93 -30.16
N VAL A 214 4.65 -5.70 -29.75
CA VAL A 214 5.11 -4.64 -30.65
C VAL A 214 6.49 -4.21 -30.17
N THR A 215 7.42 -4.11 -31.11
CA THR A 215 8.77 -3.58 -30.84
C THR A 215 8.85 -2.14 -31.30
N TYR A 216 9.24 -1.24 -30.42
CA TYR A 216 9.46 0.16 -30.75
C TYR A 216 10.67 0.72 -29.99
N ARG A 217 11.61 1.34 -30.73
CA ARG A 217 12.81 2.02 -30.20
C ARG A 217 13.65 1.19 -29.21
N GLY A 218 13.78 -0.12 -29.44
CA GLY A 218 14.60 -0.98 -28.58
C GLY A 218 13.86 -1.64 -27.41
N LEU A 219 12.55 -1.43 -27.30
CA LEU A 219 11.68 -2.03 -26.29
C LEU A 219 10.61 -2.91 -26.97
N ALA A 220 10.31 -4.04 -26.35
CA ALA A 220 9.19 -4.89 -26.73
C ALA A 220 8.11 -4.75 -25.66
N PHE A 221 6.87 -4.56 -26.08
CA PHE A 221 5.76 -4.48 -25.16
C PHE A 221 4.48 -5.09 -25.74
N LYS A 222 3.56 -5.45 -24.85
CA LYS A 222 2.30 -6.07 -25.23
C LYS A 222 1.38 -5.11 -25.97
N LYS A 223 0.79 -5.59 -27.06
CA LYS A 223 -0.23 -4.85 -27.80
C LYS A 223 -1.54 -4.87 -26.99
N GLY A 224 -2.07 -3.68 -26.69
CA GLY A 224 -3.36 -3.57 -26.02
C GLY A 224 -4.50 -4.12 -26.88
N LYS A 225 -5.52 -4.71 -26.25
CA LYS A 225 -6.76 -5.10 -26.94
C LYS A 225 -7.45 -3.88 -27.55
N GLN A 226 -7.92 -3.99 -28.80
CA GLN A 226 -8.79 -2.96 -29.39
C GLN A 226 -10.14 -2.97 -28.66
N GLY A 227 -10.67 -1.77 -28.37
CA GLY A 227 -11.95 -1.62 -27.69
C GLY A 227 -13.09 -2.26 -28.50
N LEU A 228 -14.09 -2.79 -27.80
CA LEU A 228 -15.28 -3.36 -28.40
C LEU A 228 -16.08 -2.27 -29.14
N GLU A 229 -16.65 -2.62 -30.29
CA GLU A 229 -17.61 -1.75 -30.98
C GLU A 229 -18.89 -1.66 -30.16
N ASP A 230 -19.36 -0.43 -29.91
CA ASP A 230 -20.48 -0.14 -29.01
C ASP A 230 -21.81 -0.40 -29.75
N ASN A 231 -22.26 -1.67 -29.77
CA ASN A 231 -23.58 -2.06 -30.28
C ASN A 231 -24.65 -1.93 -29.19
N TYR A 232 -24.75 -0.76 -28.56
CA TYR A 232 -25.77 -0.51 -27.55
C TYR A 232 -27.16 -0.30 -28.21
N GLN A 233 -28.12 -1.15 -27.84
CA GLN A 233 -29.53 -0.89 -28.05
C GLN A 233 -30.09 -0.16 -26.83
N GLU A 234 -30.94 0.84 -27.05
CA GLU A 234 -31.52 1.65 -25.98
C GLU A 234 -32.34 0.77 -25.02
N ASN A 235 -31.85 0.64 -23.79
CA ASN A 235 -32.51 -0.11 -22.71
C ASN A 235 -32.98 0.86 -21.62
N GLU A 236 -34.25 0.75 -21.23
CA GLU A 236 -34.81 1.54 -20.12
C GLU A 236 -34.37 0.97 -18.77
N TYR A 237 -34.12 1.86 -17.82
CA TYR A 237 -33.81 1.47 -16.44
C TYR A 237 -35.03 0.76 -15.81
N PRO A 238 -34.86 -0.45 -15.23
CA PRO A 238 -35.99 -1.20 -14.68
C PRO A 238 -36.47 -0.56 -13.39
N THR A 239 -37.56 0.21 -13.45
CA THR A 239 -38.17 0.83 -12.25
C THR A 239 -39.01 -0.15 -11.44
N ASP A 240 -39.52 -1.22 -12.07
CA ASP A 240 -40.29 -2.25 -11.40
C ASP A 240 -39.41 -3.18 -10.55
N ARG A 241 -39.85 -3.42 -9.30
CA ARG A 241 -39.09 -4.23 -8.34
C ARG A 241 -39.01 -5.70 -8.74
N GLN A 242 -40.10 -6.27 -9.27
CA GLN A 242 -40.11 -7.69 -9.66
C GLN A 242 -39.19 -7.92 -10.86
N MET A 243 -39.15 -6.98 -11.80
CA MET A 243 -38.22 -7.00 -12.93
C MET A 243 -36.77 -6.99 -12.46
N LYS A 244 -36.39 -6.11 -11.52
CA LYS A 244 -35.03 -6.10 -10.94
C LYS A 244 -34.69 -7.42 -10.26
N ILE A 245 -35.58 -7.96 -9.44
CA ILE A 245 -35.35 -9.23 -8.74
C ILE A 245 -35.15 -10.37 -9.74
N LYS A 246 -35.99 -10.43 -10.78
CA LYS A 246 -35.89 -11.45 -11.84
C LYS A 246 -34.55 -11.35 -12.58
N MET A 247 -34.13 -10.12 -12.91
CA MET A 247 -32.86 -9.84 -13.57
C MET A 247 -31.66 -10.29 -12.72
N LEU A 248 -31.65 -9.92 -11.42
CA LEU A 248 -30.57 -10.30 -10.49
C LEU A 248 -30.52 -11.81 -10.24
N LYS A 249 -31.68 -12.47 -10.07
CA LYS A 249 -31.76 -13.92 -9.88
C LYS A 249 -31.40 -14.74 -11.11
N ALA A 250 -31.63 -14.20 -12.32
CA ALA A 250 -31.27 -14.88 -13.55
C ALA A 250 -29.75 -15.03 -13.70
N ALA A 251 -28.98 -14.01 -13.30
CA ALA A 251 -27.52 -14.07 -13.28
C ALA A 251 -26.98 -14.84 -12.06
N PHE A 252 -27.62 -14.68 -10.89
CA PHE A 252 -27.17 -15.28 -9.64
C PHE A 252 -28.32 -16.03 -8.95
N PRO A 253 -28.44 -17.36 -9.14
CA PRO A 253 -29.53 -18.15 -8.56
C PRO A 253 -29.62 -18.07 -7.03
N GLU A 254 -28.48 -17.96 -6.35
CA GLU A 254 -28.37 -17.81 -4.88
C GLU A 254 -28.58 -16.37 -4.39
N PHE A 255 -28.96 -15.44 -5.27
CA PHE A 255 -29.19 -14.05 -4.90
C PHE A 255 -30.39 -13.90 -3.96
N GLU A 256 -30.11 -13.41 -2.75
CA GLU A 256 -31.11 -12.97 -1.80
C GLU A 256 -31.59 -11.54 -2.13
N SER A 257 -32.89 -11.39 -2.30
CA SER A 257 -33.51 -10.08 -2.57
C SER A 257 -33.48 -9.20 -1.32
N ARG A 258 -32.82 -8.04 -1.41
CA ARG A 258 -32.70 -7.08 -0.31
C ARG A 258 -33.45 -5.80 -0.66
N PHE A 259 -34.51 -5.49 0.09
CA PHE A 259 -35.38 -4.34 -0.19
C PHE A 259 -34.62 -3.00 -0.24
N GLY A 260 -33.72 -2.77 0.73
CA GLY A 260 -32.90 -1.56 0.78
C GLY A 260 -31.98 -1.39 -0.42
N GLN A 261 -31.52 -2.48 -1.04
CA GLN A 261 -30.69 -2.45 -2.24
C GLN A 261 -31.47 -1.90 -3.44
N LEU A 262 -32.69 -2.40 -3.65
CA LEU A 262 -33.55 -1.99 -4.76
C LEU A 262 -33.95 -0.52 -4.63
N GLN A 263 -34.26 -0.07 -3.40
CA GLN A 263 -34.55 1.34 -3.12
C GLN A 263 -33.34 2.24 -3.34
N MET A 264 -32.15 1.80 -2.92
CA MET A 264 -30.90 2.52 -3.18
C MET A 264 -30.68 2.73 -4.68
N MET A 265 -30.93 1.71 -5.49
CA MET A 265 -30.81 1.83 -6.96
C MET A 265 -31.73 2.94 -7.51
N ASP A 266 -32.98 2.99 -7.05
CA ASP A 266 -33.97 4.00 -7.50
C ASP A 266 -33.62 5.41 -7.05
N VAL A 267 -33.16 5.56 -5.80
CA VAL A 267 -32.71 6.85 -5.27
C VAL A 267 -31.56 7.38 -6.11
N ILE A 268 -30.55 6.56 -6.39
CA ILE A 268 -29.37 6.97 -7.15
C ILE A 268 -29.74 7.37 -8.58
N TYR A 269 -30.54 6.54 -9.26
CA TYR A 269 -30.99 6.84 -10.62
C TYR A 269 -31.80 8.15 -10.67
N GLY A 270 -32.72 8.34 -9.71
CA GLY A 270 -33.52 9.57 -9.61
C GLY A 270 -32.70 10.82 -9.30
N SER A 271 -31.67 10.71 -8.44
CA SER A 271 -30.73 11.80 -8.13
C SER A 271 -29.92 12.22 -9.35
N PHE A 272 -29.46 11.27 -10.18
CA PHE A 272 -28.78 11.58 -11.43
C PHE A 272 -29.71 12.24 -12.46
N GLU A 273 -30.93 11.74 -12.65
CA GLU A 273 -31.90 12.33 -13.59
C GLU A 273 -32.33 13.75 -13.17
N SER A 274 -32.39 14.04 -11.87
CA SER A 274 -32.76 15.35 -11.34
C SER A 274 -31.58 16.29 -11.07
N GLU A 275 -30.34 15.86 -11.34
CA GLU A 275 -29.11 16.62 -11.05
C GLU A 275 -29.07 17.12 -9.60
N LYS A 276 -29.36 16.21 -8.65
CA LYS A 276 -29.36 16.49 -7.21
C LYS A 276 -28.35 15.61 -6.48
N ASP A 277 -27.69 16.19 -5.49
CA ASP A 277 -26.80 15.46 -4.60
C ASP A 277 -27.59 14.57 -3.63
N ALA A 278 -26.99 13.45 -3.23
CA ALA A 278 -27.57 12.56 -2.24
C ALA A 278 -26.55 12.03 -1.23
N ILE A 279 -26.97 11.84 0.02
CA ILE A 279 -26.23 11.14 1.08
C ILE A 279 -27.01 9.89 1.44
N ILE A 280 -26.40 8.72 1.26
CA ILE A 280 -27.04 7.41 1.40
C ILE A 280 -26.26 6.56 2.41
N GLU A 281 -26.81 6.34 3.60
CA GLU A 281 -26.30 5.29 4.50
C GLU A 281 -26.86 3.93 4.05
N ALA A 282 -25.99 3.01 3.65
CA ALA A 282 -26.37 1.66 3.22
C ALA A 282 -25.67 0.64 4.11
N GLY A 283 -26.39 0.12 5.11
CA GLY A 283 -25.84 -0.83 6.09
C GLY A 283 -25.17 -2.06 5.48
N THR A 284 -24.26 -2.67 6.24
CA THR A 284 -23.50 -3.85 5.81
C THR A 284 -24.42 -4.97 5.32
N GLY A 285 -24.02 -5.63 4.24
CA GLY A 285 -24.75 -6.75 3.65
C GLY A 285 -25.86 -6.36 2.67
N ILE A 286 -26.21 -5.07 2.50
CA ILE A 286 -27.24 -4.63 1.55
C ILE A 286 -26.88 -4.93 0.09
N GLY A 287 -25.59 -5.08 -0.24
CA GLY A 287 -25.12 -5.14 -1.62
C GLY A 287 -24.95 -3.76 -2.23
N LYS A 288 -24.31 -2.85 -1.46
CA LYS A 288 -24.05 -1.44 -1.78
C LYS A 288 -23.44 -1.26 -3.18
N SER A 289 -22.43 -2.06 -3.54
CA SER A 289 -21.74 -1.98 -4.83
C SER A 289 -22.67 -2.14 -6.02
N LEU A 290 -23.42 -3.25 -6.10
CA LEU A 290 -24.45 -3.42 -7.13
C LEU A 290 -25.56 -2.35 -7.04
N GLY A 291 -25.86 -1.89 -5.83
CA GLY A 291 -26.86 -0.85 -5.55
C GLY A 291 -26.55 0.49 -6.24
N TYR A 292 -25.27 0.87 -6.35
CA TYR A 292 -24.87 2.09 -7.08
C TYR A 292 -24.38 1.82 -8.50
N LEU A 293 -23.81 0.64 -8.80
CA LEU A 293 -23.25 0.33 -10.11
C LEU A 293 -24.34 0.17 -11.17
N LEU A 294 -25.40 -0.59 -10.86
CA LEU A 294 -26.48 -0.84 -11.82
C LEU A 294 -27.14 0.46 -12.32
N PRO A 295 -27.66 1.36 -11.45
CA PRO A 295 -28.24 2.61 -11.93
C PRO A 295 -27.21 3.52 -12.63
N ALA A 296 -25.94 3.49 -12.20
CA ALA A 296 -24.88 4.27 -12.85
C ALA A 296 -24.64 3.86 -14.30
N VAL A 297 -24.60 2.56 -14.61
CA VAL A 297 -24.40 2.07 -15.98
C VAL A 297 -25.59 2.41 -16.88
N TYR A 298 -26.82 2.19 -16.40
CA TYR A 298 -28.02 2.57 -17.17
C TYR A 298 -28.04 4.08 -17.46
N PHE A 299 -27.69 4.88 -16.47
CA PHE A 299 -27.61 6.33 -16.62
C PHE A 299 -26.51 6.74 -17.61
N ALA A 300 -25.30 6.19 -17.47
CA ALA A 300 -24.15 6.48 -18.32
C ALA A 300 -24.44 6.17 -19.80
N LYS A 301 -25.02 5.00 -20.08
CA LYS A 301 -25.42 4.61 -21.44
C LYS A 301 -26.51 5.51 -22.00
N LYS A 302 -27.54 5.83 -21.21
CA LYS A 302 -28.65 6.71 -21.63
C LYS A 302 -28.17 8.13 -21.96
N LYS A 303 -27.28 8.70 -21.13
CA LYS A 303 -26.79 10.08 -21.31
C LYS A 303 -25.56 10.19 -22.20
N GLN A 304 -24.92 9.07 -22.55
CA GLN A 304 -23.60 9.02 -23.19
C GLN A 304 -22.57 9.87 -22.44
N GLN A 305 -22.61 9.80 -21.12
CA GLN A 305 -21.70 10.52 -20.22
C GLN A 305 -21.17 9.57 -19.15
N PRO A 306 -19.85 9.54 -18.89
CA PRO A 306 -19.28 8.67 -17.88
C PRO A 306 -19.77 9.03 -16.48
N VAL A 307 -20.04 8.00 -15.67
CA VAL A 307 -20.21 8.16 -14.22
C VAL A 307 -18.88 7.85 -13.53
N VAL A 308 -18.41 8.76 -12.69
CA VAL A 308 -17.17 8.60 -11.93
C VAL A 308 -17.47 7.92 -10.59
N ILE A 309 -16.78 6.84 -10.29
CA ILE A 309 -16.88 6.11 -9.02
C ILE A 309 -15.56 6.25 -8.30
N SER A 310 -15.58 6.84 -7.12
CA SER A 310 -14.41 7.07 -6.29
C SER A 310 -14.52 6.22 -5.03
N THR A 311 -13.50 5.42 -4.73
CA THR A 311 -13.39 4.67 -3.48
C THR A 311 -12.24 5.18 -2.62
N TYR A 312 -12.21 4.80 -1.35
CA TYR A 312 -11.12 5.23 -0.47
C TYR A 312 -9.82 4.42 -0.63
N THR A 313 -9.90 3.09 -0.78
CA THR A 313 -8.73 2.21 -0.80
C THR A 313 -8.55 1.50 -2.15
N LEU A 314 -7.31 1.18 -2.50
CA LEU A 314 -6.98 0.38 -3.70
C LEU A 314 -7.67 -0.98 -3.68
N GLN A 315 -7.74 -1.64 -2.51
CA GLN A 315 -8.43 -2.93 -2.37
C GLN A 315 -9.91 -2.85 -2.74
N LEU A 316 -10.61 -1.77 -2.37
CA LEU A 316 -12.01 -1.58 -2.77
C LEU A 316 -12.12 -1.37 -4.29
N GLN A 317 -11.14 -0.72 -4.93
CA GLN A 317 -11.09 -0.60 -6.39
C GLN A 317 -10.92 -1.97 -7.04
N ASP A 318 -9.98 -2.77 -6.55
CA ASP A 318 -9.73 -4.12 -7.07
C ASP A 318 -10.96 -5.02 -6.87
N GLN A 319 -11.63 -4.93 -5.73
CA GLN A 319 -12.88 -5.64 -5.48
C GLN A 319 -13.95 -5.24 -6.51
N LEU A 320 -14.09 -3.95 -6.80
CA LEU A 320 -15.02 -3.51 -7.84
C LEU A 320 -14.65 -4.07 -9.20
N LEU A 321 -13.39 -3.95 -9.61
CA LEU A 321 -12.93 -4.34 -10.95
C LEU A 321 -12.93 -5.86 -11.18
N GLN A 322 -12.51 -6.64 -10.19
CA GLN A 322 -12.30 -8.08 -10.33
C GLN A 322 -13.53 -8.91 -9.94
N LYS A 323 -14.43 -8.37 -9.10
CA LYS A 323 -15.62 -9.10 -8.65
C LYS A 323 -16.92 -8.43 -9.10
N GLU A 324 -17.13 -7.16 -8.79
CA GLU A 324 -18.45 -6.54 -8.95
C GLU A 324 -18.77 -6.14 -10.40
N ILE A 325 -17.79 -5.64 -11.16
CA ILE A 325 -17.95 -5.29 -12.58
C ILE A 325 -18.20 -6.53 -13.45
N PRO A 326 -17.46 -7.65 -13.33
CA PRO A 326 -17.77 -8.89 -14.04
C PRO A 326 -19.17 -9.40 -13.72
N LYS A 327 -19.57 -9.41 -12.44
CA LYS A 327 -20.93 -9.79 -12.04
C LYS A 327 -21.99 -8.89 -12.69
N LEU A 328 -21.73 -7.59 -12.76
CA LEU A 328 -22.65 -6.65 -13.40
C LEU A 328 -22.77 -6.89 -14.92
N LYS A 329 -21.68 -7.28 -15.59
CA LYS A 329 -21.70 -7.66 -17.02
C LYS A 329 -22.56 -8.90 -17.26
N GLU A 330 -22.60 -9.85 -16.33
CA GLU A 330 -23.49 -11.02 -16.40
C GLU A 330 -24.96 -10.66 -16.13
N ILE A 331 -25.22 -9.65 -15.30
CA ILE A 331 -26.56 -9.16 -14.97
C ILE A 331 -27.18 -8.38 -16.14
N LEU A 332 -26.42 -7.47 -16.76
CA LEU A 332 -26.95 -6.51 -17.73
C LEU A 332 -27.20 -7.16 -19.09
N PRO A 333 -28.28 -6.76 -19.80
CA PRO A 333 -28.59 -7.28 -21.13
C PRO A 333 -27.73 -6.65 -22.25
N PHE A 334 -26.75 -5.81 -21.90
CA PHE A 334 -25.87 -5.09 -22.82
C PHE A 334 -24.48 -4.96 -22.20
N ASP A 335 -23.47 -4.74 -23.05
CA ASP A 335 -22.11 -4.53 -22.59
C ASP A 335 -21.83 -3.05 -22.25
N PHE A 336 -20.86 -2.84 -21.36
CA PHE A 336 -20.41 -1.52 -20.95
C PHE A 336 -18.90 -1.54 -20.66
N GLN A 337 -18.28 -0.36 -20.75
CA GLN A 337 -16.86 -0.17 -20.49
C GLN A 337 -16.64 0.51 -19.13
N ALA A 338 -15.99 -0.21 -18.23
CA ALA A 338 -15.44 0.35 -16.98
C ALA A 338 -13.92 0.45 -17.08
N VAL A 339 -13.37 1.59 -16.65
CA VAL A 339 -11.92 1.87 -16.71
C VAL A 339 -11.43 2.34 -15.35
N LEU A 340 -10.30 1.80 -14.90
CA LEU A 340 -9.56 2.32 -13.76
C LEU A 340 -8.67 3.48 -14.21
N LEU A 341 -8.80 4.63 -13.56
CA LEU A 341 -7.95 5.79 -13.80
C LEU A 341 -7.29 6.23 -12.50
N LYS A 342 -5.96 6.30 -12.51
CA LYS A 342 -5.13 6.74 -11.39
C LYS A 342 -4.39 8.04 -11.73
N GLY A 343 -3.73 8.62 -10.73
CA GLY A 343 -2.84 9.77 -10.94
C GLY A 343 -1.64 9.41 -11.82
N ARG A 344 -1.10 10.41 -12.55
CA ARG A 344 0.03 10.28 -13.51
C ARG A 344 1.25 9.54 -12.96
N SER A 345 1.57 9.72 -11.68
CA SER A 345 2.69 9.06 -11.00
C SER A 345 2.60 7.54 -10.95
N ASN A 346 1.41 6.97 -11.16
CA ASN A 346 1.21 5.53 -11.20
C ASN A 346 1.53 4.92 -12.57
N TYR A 347 1.81 5.72 -13.59
CA TYR A 347 2.07 5.21 -14.94
C TYR A 347 3.54 5.39 -15.32
N LEU A 348 4.10 4.38 -15.99
CA LEU A 348 5.46 4.45 -16.53
C LEU A 348 5.54 5.44 -17.71
N SER A 349 6.54 6.32 -17.70
CA SER A 349 6.91 7.11 -18.89
C SER A 349 7.92 6.35 -19.74
N LEU A 350 7.49 5.84 -20.89
CA LEU A 350 8.37 5.14 -21.84
C LEU A 350 9.52 6.03 -22.35
N ALA A 351 9.26 7.34 -22.48
CA ALA A 351 10.29 8.31 -22.88
C ALA A 351 11.43 8.41 -21.86
N LYS A 352 11.10 8.46 -20.56
CA LYS A 352 12.09 8.47 -19.49
C LYS A 352 12.79 7.13 -19.35
N PHE A 353 12.05 6.04 -19.51
CA PHE A 353 12.60 4.69 -19.43
C PHE A 353 13.61 4.39 -20.55
N GLU A 354 13.34 4.76 -21.80
CA GLU A 354 14.28 4.63 -22.94
C GLU A 354 15.65 5.25 -22.59
N ARG A 355 15.65 6.38 -21.90
CA ARG A 355 16.88 7.05 -21.48
C ARG A 355 17.54 6.35 -20.30
N ALA A 356 16.78 5.97 -19.29
CA ALA A 356 17.33 5.30 -18.11
C ALA A 356 18.09 4.00 -18.46
N LEU A 357 17.73 3.35 -19.57
CA LEU A 357 18.46 2.20 -20.12
C LEU A 357 19.77 2.55 -20.85
N ARG A 358 19.97 3.82 -21.23
CA ARG A 358 21.21 4.31 -21.86
C ARG A 358 22.22 4.80 -20.83
N GLU A 359 21.75 5.22 -19.67
CA GLU A 359 22.61 5.64 -18.57
C GLU A 359 23.44 4.44 -18.06
N LYS A 360 24.74 4.67 -17.84
CA LYS A 360 25.56 3.72 -17.08
C LYS A 360 25.18 3.89 -15.62
N ASP A 361 24.63 2.85 -15.02
CA ASP A 361 24.20 2.82 -13.64
C ASP A 361 24.54 1.44 -13.10
N ASP A 362 25.59 1.37 -12.29
CA ASP A 362 26.15 0.12 -11.78
C ASP A 362 25.52 -0.29 -10.44
N HIS A 363 24.43 0.38 -10.04
CA HIS A 363 23.75 0.10 -8.77
C HIS A 363 22.74 -1.03 -8.89
N TYR A 364 22.88 -2.03 -8.02
CA TYR A 364 22.03 -3.22 -7.90
C TYR A 364 20.52 -2.94 -8.05
N GLU A 365 19.95 -2.11 -7.16
CA GLU A 365 18.50 -1.84 -7.14
C GLU A 365 18.01 -1.20 -8.44
N SER A 366 18.85 -0.38 -9.06
CA SER A 366 18.53 0.28 -10.33
C SER A 366 18.52 -0.71 -11.49
N ALA A 367 19.53 -1.58 -11.57
CA ALA A 367 19.61 -2.63 -12.58
C ALA A 367 18.44 -3.61 -12.43
N LEU A 368 18.21 -4.12 -11.21
CA LEU A 368 17.11 -5.02 -10.91
C LEU A 368 15.76 -4.41 -11.32
N THR A 369 15.44 -3.20 -10.87
CA THR A 369 14.16 -2.53 -11.20
C THR A 369 14.00 -2.34 -12.71
N LYS A 370 15.06 -1.97 -13.43
CA LYS A 370 15.01 -1.85 -14.90
C LYS A 370 14.73 -3.20 -15.56
N MET A 371 15.34 -4.28 -15.08
CA MET A 371 15.09 -5.64 -15.57
C MET A 371 13.64 -6.08 -15.32
N GLN A 372 13.09 -5.79 -14.13
CA GLN A 372 11.68 -6.02 -13.81
C GLN A 372 10.75 -5.31 -14.81
N ILE A 373 10.99 -4.01 -15.05
CA ILE A 373 10.18 -3.22 -15.99
C ILE A 373 10.32 -3.75 -17.43
N ILE A 374 11.51 -4.15 -17.87
CA ILE A 374 11.74 -4.71 -19.21
C ILE A 374 10.91 -5.97 -19.44
N VAL A 375 10.88 -6.89 -18.48
CA VAL A 375 10.07 -8.12 -18.56
C VAL A 375 8.59 -7.76 -18.50
N TRP A 376 8.19 -6.95 -17.53
CA TRP A 376 6.80 -6.54 -17.31
C TRP A 376 6.18 -5.82 -18.52
N LEU A 377 6.96 -5.03 -19.27
CA LEU A 377 6.50 -4.39 -20.51
C LEU A 377 5.95 -5.41 -21.52
N THR A 378 6.46 -6.64 -21.53
CA THR A 378 5.98 -7.72 -22.41
C THR A 378 4.63 -8.31 -21.97
N GLU A 379 4.13 -7.92 -20.80
CA GLU A 379 2.95 -8.52 -20.15
C GLU A 379 1.84 -7.50 -19.87
N THR A 380 2.21 -6.27 -19.50
CA THR A 380 1.28 -5.20 -19.12
C THR A 380 0.55 -4.59 -20.31
N GLU A 381 -0.73 -4.25 -20.10
CA GLU A 381 -1.52 -3.45 -21.04
C GLU A 381 -1.80 -2.03 -20.54
N THR A 382 -1.52 -1.78 -19.25
CA THR A 382 -1.91 -0.56 -18.52
C THR A 382 -0.72 0.31 -18.18
N GLY A 383 0.47 -0.27 -17.97
CA GLY A 383 1.64 0.44 -17.49
C GLY A 383 1.52 0.96 -16.07
N ASP A 384 0.68 0.33 -15.23
CA ASP A 384 0.41 0.72 -13.84
C ASP A 384 1.48 0.19 -12.86
N ARG A 385 2.02 1.07 -12.02
CA ARG A 385 3.00 0.78 -10.96
C ARG A 385 2.54 -0.36 -10.06
N ASP A 386 1.25 -0.43 -9.74
CA ASP A 386 0.73 -1.39 -8.77
C ASP A 386 0.75 -2.83 -9.28
N GLU A 387 0.97 -3.03 -10.60
CA GLU A 387 1.27 -4.34 -11.15
C GLU A 387 2.69 -4.83 -10.80
N LEU A 388 3.58 -3.95 -10.32
CA LEU A 388 4.97 -4.28 -9.98
C LEU A 388 5.19 -4.40 -8.46
N ASN A 389 5.85 -5.47 -8.06
CA ASN A 389 6.33 -5.64 -6.68
C ASN A 389 7.76 -5.09 -6.53
N LEU A 390 7.83 -3.78 -6.28
CA LEU A 390 9.08 -3.02 -6.13
C LEU A 390 9.53 -2.91 -4.66
N SER A 391 10.84 -3.02 -4.45
CA SER A 391 11.49 -2.72 -3.16
C SER A 391 11.43 -1.21 -2.84
N SER A 392 11.85 -0.81 -1.64
CA SER A 392 12.03 0.61 -1.30
C SER A 392 13.05 1.31 -2.22
N GLY A 393 14.13 0.61 -2.59
CA GLY A 393 15.10 1.07 -3.58
C GLY A 393 14.48 1.22 -4.96
N GLY A 394 13.70 0.23 -5.40
CA GLY A 394 12.97 0.25 -6.66
C GLY A 394 11.93 1.37 -6.74
N GLN A 395 11.30 1.74 -5.63
CA GLN A 395 10.40 2.90 -5.58
C GLN A 395 11.12 4.22 -5.89
N LEU A 396 12.36 4.39 -5.44
CA LEU A 396 13.17 5.57 -5.79
C LEU A 396 13.50 5.60 -7.29
N VAL A 397 13.71 4.44 -7.89
CA VAL A 397 13.90 4.30 -9.34
C VAL A 397 12.60 4.66 -10.07
N TRP A 398 11.45 4.11 -9.64
CA TRP A 398 10.13 4.40 -10.21
C TRP A 398 9.82 5.90 -10.19
N ASN A 399 10.07 6.60 -9.09
CA ASN A 399 9.82 8.03 -8.97
C ASN A 399 10.54 8.86 -10.06
N ARG A 400 11.65 8.37 -10.60
CA ARG A 400 12.36 9.00 -11.73
C ARG A 400 11.74 8.66 -13.09
N LEU A 401 11.10 7.50 -13.20
CA LEU A 401 10.58 6.92 -14.44
C LEU A 401 9.09 7.19 -14.67
N GLN A 402 8.36 7.54 -13.62
CA GLN A 402 6.92 7.81 -13.69
C GLN A 402 6.60 8.99 -14.61
N SER A 403 5.37 8.99 -15.14
CA SER A 403 4.82 10.11 -15.91
C SER A 403 4.59 11.34 -15.03
N ASP A 404 4.95 12.52 -15.55
CA ASP A 404 4.72 13.81 -14.92
C ASP A 404 4.37 14.89 -15.98
N HIS A 405 4.18 16.13 -15.52
CA HIS A 405 3.80 17.26 -16.37
C HIS A 405 4.97 17.88 -17.15
N PHE A 406 6.21 17.54 -16.80
CA PHE A 406 7.40 18.26 -17.28
C PHE A 406 7.99 17.64 -18.55
N VAL A 407 7.55 16.44 -18.96
CA VAL A 407 8.11 15.76 -20.13
C VAL A 407 7.94 16.59 -21.40
N TYR A 408 9.05 17.14 -21.89
CA TYR A 408 9.10 17.95 -23.11
C TYR A 408 8.41 17.27 -24.31
N PRO A 409 7.63 18.02 -25.11
CA PRO A 409 6.94 17.47 -26.27
C PRO A 409 7.87 16.74 -27.24
N GLY A 410 9.10 17.22 -27.46
CA GLY A 410 10.09 16.54 -28.31
C GLY A 410 10.51 15.14 -27.83
N LEU A 411 10.46 14.90 -26.52
CA LEU A 411 10.74 13.59 -25.90
C LEU A 411 9.50 12.69 -25.88
N LYS A 412 8.32 13.29 -25.68
CA LYS A 412 7.03 12.57 -25.60
C LYS A 412 6.46 12.19 -26.96
N LYS A 413 6.62 13.05 -27.99
CA LYS A 413 6.06 12.87 -29.35
C LYS A 413 6.28 11.47 -29.94
N PRO A 414 7.50 10.86 -29.90
CA PRO A 414 7.70 9.51 -30.43
C PRO A 414 6.90 8.43 -29.69
N TRP A 415 6.57 8.67 -28.43
CA TRP A 415 5.96 7.68 -27.54
C TRP A 415 4.46 7.88 -27.35
N ILE A 416 3.87 8.99 -27.82
CA ILE A 416 2.50 9.42 -27.46
C ILE A 416 1.42 8.36 -27.77
N GLU A 417 1.57 7.61 -28.85
CA GLU A 417 0.61 6.55 -29.21
C GLU A 417 0.66 5.37 -28.23
N MET A 418 1.85 5.08 -27.70
CA MET A 418 2.15 3.94 -26.84
C MET A 418 2.21 4.32 -25.35
N ASP A 419 2.15 5.62 -25.04
CA ASP A 419 2.22 6.13 -23.69
C ASP A 419 1.00 5.65 -22.89
N PHE A 420 1.28 4.96 -21.79
CA PHE A 420 0.28 4.31 -20.95
C PHE A 420 -0.71 5.29 -20.35
N PHE A 421 -0.23 6.47 -19.94
CA PHE A 421 -1.07 7.47 -19.34
C PHE A 421 -1.98 8.14 -20.38
N GLU A 422 -1.44 8.49 -21.55
CA GLU A 422 -2.25 9.03 -22.66
C GLU A 422 -3.27 8.01 -23.18
N LYS A 423 -2.93 6.72 -23.18
CA LYS A 423 -3.87 5.64 -23.47
C LYS A 423 -4.97 5.56 -22.41
N ALA A 424 -4.62 5.62 -21.12
CA ALA A 424 -5.60 5.62 -20.02
C ALA A 424 -6.57 6.81 -20.13
N LYS A 425 -6.07 8.02 -20.40
CA LYS A 425 -6.89 9.23 -20.63
C LYS A 425 -7.85 9.06 -21.81
N ARG A 426 -7.37 8.57 -22.96
CA ARG A 426 -8.21 8.31 -24.15
C ARG A 426 -9.27 7.23 -23.89
N THR A 427 -8.93 6.21 -23.11
CA THR A 427 -9.84 5.11 -22.78
C THR A 427 -10.91 5.57 -21.79
N ALA A 428 -10.53 6.34 -20.76
CA ALA A 428 -11.47 6.92 -19.79
C ALA A 428 -12.47 7.87 -20.45
N ALA A 429 -12.06 8.64 -21.46
CA ALA A 429 -12.94 9.55 -22.20
C ALA A 429 -14.07 8.84 -22.98
N ARG A 430 -13.95 7.52 -23.21
CA ARG A 430 -14.95 6.69 -23.91
C ARG A 430 -15.64 5.69 -22.99
N ALA A 431 -15.29 5.68 -21.70
CA ALA A 431 -15.84 4.72 -20.75
C ALA A 431 -17.26 5.12 -20.32
N ASP A 432 -18.06 4.13 -19.93
CA ASP A 432 -19.34 4.35 -19.26
C ASP A 432 -19.13 4.60 -17.76
N LEU A 433 -18.17 3.88 -17.17
CA LEU A 433 -17.76 4.05 -15.77
C LEU A 433 -16.26 4.35 -15.67
N ILE A 434 -15.92 5.37 -14.89
CA ILE A 434 -14.52 5.68 -14.53
C ILE A 434 -14.35 5.41 -13.03
N ILE A 435 -13.55 4.40 -12.68
CA ILE A 435 -13.23 4.05 -11.30
C ILE A 435 -11.92 4.75 -10.92
N THR A 436 -11.90 5.41 -9.76
CA THR A 436 -10.77 6.18 -9.23
C THR A 436 -10.74 6.13 -7.70
N ASN A 437 -9.77 6.77 -7.05
CA ASN A 437 -9.74 6.97 -5.59
C ASN A 437 -10.06 8.41 -5.21
N HIS A 438 -10.42 8.63 -3.95
CA HIS A 438 -10.74 9.95 -3.43
C HIS A 438 -9.59 10.95 -3.61
N ALA A 439 -8.34 10.53 -3.37
CA ALA A 439 -7.18 11.42 -3.45
C ALA A 439 -6.94 11.95 -4.87
N PHE A 440 -6.97 11.06 -5.87
CA PHE A 440 -6.81 11.44 -7.27
C PHE A 440 -8.01 12.23 -7.78
N LEU A 441 -9.24 11.83 -7.45
CA LEU A 441 -10.43 12.61 -7.78
C LEU A 441 -10.29 14.06 -7.33
N MET A 442 -9.95 14.28 -6.06
CA MET A 442 -9.81 15.63 -5.51
C MET A 442 -8.68 16.40 -6.18
N THR A 443 -7.52 15.77 -6.40
CA THR A 443 -6.40 16.40 -7.12
C THR A 443 -6.81 16.86 -8.51
N ASP A 444 -7.52 16.00 -9.25
CA ASP A 444 -7.90 16.27 -10.63
C ASP A 444 -8.93 17.40 -10.73
N LEU A 445 -9.92 17.43 -9.83
CA LEU A 445 -11.01 18.41 -9.83
C LEU A 445 -10.56 19.87 -9.65
N ILE A 446 -9.43 20.11 -9.00
CA ILE A 446 -8.89 21.48 -8.79
C ILE A 446 -7.85 21.89 -9.84
N THR A 447 -7.47 21.00 -10.75
CA THR A 447 -6.47 21.29 -11.78
C THR A 447 -7.10 21.84 -13.06
N ASP A 448 -6.39 22.76 -13.72
CA ASP A 448 -6.87 23.32 -14.99
C ASP A 448 -6.91 22.27 -16.12
N ASP A 449 -5.95 21.34 -16.15
CA ASP A 449 -5.89 20.16 -17.04
C ASP A 449 -6.53 18.91 -16.42
N ALA A 450 -7.71 19.09 -15.80
CA ALA A 450 -8.50 17.99 -15.27
C ALA A 450 -8.82 16.96 -16.36
N ILE A 451 -8.72 15.68 -15.99
CA ILE A 451 -8.94 14.55 -16.89
C ILE A 451 -10.35 14.01 -16.72
N LEU A 452 -10.84 14.01 -15.49
CA LEU A 452 -12.20 13.65 -15.16
C LEU A 452 -13.15 14.76 -15.64
N PRO A 453 -14.42 14.41 -15.92
CA PRO A 453 -15.41 15.41 -16.33
C PRO A 453 -15.57 16.52 -15.28
N LYS A 454 -15.31 17.78 -15.66
CA LYS A 454 -15.50 18.94 -14.76
C LYS A 454 -16.96 19.16 -14.34
N GLN A 455 -17.92 18.77 -15.18
CA GLN A 455 -19.35 18.79 -14.90
C GLN A 455 -19.92 17.37 -15.06
N GLY A 456 -19.55 16.47 -14.15
CA GLY A 456 -19.88 15.06 -14.19
C GLY A 456 -20.91 14.61 -13.15
N TYR A 457 -21.12 13.30 -13.14
CA TYR A 457 -21.90 12.56 -12.16
C TYR A 457 -20.93 11.69 -11.35
N ILE A 458 -20.97 11.81 -10.03
CA ILE A 458 -19.97 11.20 -9.14
C ILE A 458 -20.65 10.34 -8.08
N ILE A 459 -20.09 9.15 -7.85
CA ILE A 459 -20.39 8.30 -6.70
C ILE A 459 -19.14 8.24 -5.82
N LEU A 460 -19.27 8.66 -4.58
CA LEU A 460 -18.27 8.58 -3.53
C LEU A 460 -18.63 7.41 -2.62
N ASP A 461 -17.95 6.28 -2.79
CA ASP A 461 -18.09 5.11 -1.93
C ASP A 461 -17.12 5.20 -0.75
N GLU A 462 -17.56 4.77 0.43
CA GLU A 462 -16.92 5.04 1.72
C GLU A 462 -16.73 6.54 1.99
N ALA A 463 -17.76 7.32 1.66
CA ALA A 463 -17.74 8.78 1.79
C ALA A 463 -17.43 9.30 3.21
N HIS A 464 -17.50 8.46 4.24
CA HIS A 464 -17.08 8.81 5.59
C HIS A 464 -15.59 9.20 5.67
N HIS A 465 -14.77 8.77 4.71
CA HIS A 465 -13.35 9.14 4.58
C HIS A 465 -13.11 10.42 3.78
N LEU A 466 -14.14 11.01 3.18
CA LEU A 466 -13.99 12.12 2.24
C LEU A 466 -13.31 13.33 2.87
N GLU A 467 -13.69 13.69 4.10
CA GLU A 467 -13.11 14.81 4.85
C GLU A 467 -11.61 14.59 5.11
N GLN A 468 -11.25 13.39 5.55
CA GLN A 468 -9.85 13.04 5.82
C GLN A 468 -9.03 13.04 4.52
N ALA A 469 -9.58 12.50 3.44
CA ALA A 469 -8.91 12.48 2.14
C ALA A 469 -8.75 13.90 1.57
N ALA A 470 -9.74 14.78 1.75
CA ALA A 470 -9.69 16.18 1.36
C ALA A 470 -8.64 16.96 2.16
N SER A 471 -8.67 16.83 3.50
CA SER A 471 -7.73 17.51 4.38
C SER A 471 -6.28 17.08 4.11
N LYS A 472 -6.04 15.79 3.84
CA LYS A 472 -4.72 15.29 3.42
C LYS A 472 -4.26 15.88 2.10
N GLN A 473 -5.14 16.04 1.11
CA GLN A 473 -4.79 16.54 -0.21
C GLN A 473 -4.56 18.06 -0.23
N PHE A 474 -5.30 18.83 0.58
CA PHE A 474 -4.99 20.23 0.84
C PHE A 474 -3.79 20.43 1.76
N GLY A 475 -3.43 19.37 2.49
CA GLY A 475 -2.28 19.36 3.36
C GLY A 475 -0.97 19.51 2.61
N ARG A 476 0.00 20.14 3.26
CA ARG A 476 1.36 20.25 2.77
C ARG A 476 2.31 19.55 3.71
N ARG A 477 3.35 18.93 3.16
CA ARG A 477 4.35 18.19 3.92
C ARG A 477 5.75 18.46 3.40
N LEU A 478 6.68 18.77 4.30
CA LEU A 478 8.09 18.95 3.98
C LEU A 478 8.95 17.93 4.74
N ASP A 479 9.63 17.06 4.00
CA ASP A 479 10.50 16.01 4.51
C ASP A 479 11.97 16.36 4.29
N TYR A 480 12.79 16.26 5.33
CA TYR A 480 14.22 16.56 5.27
C TYR A 480 14.97 15.74 4.20
N ILE A 481 14.72 14.43 4.15
CA ILE A 481 15.40 13.51 3.23
C ILE A 481 15.02 13.84 1.79
N PHE A 482 13.75 14.18 1.56
CA PHE A 482 13.26 14.56 0.24
C PHE A 482 14.00 15.78 -0.31
N VAL A 483 14.12 16.84 0.48
CA VAL A 483 14.85 18.06 0.09
C VAL A 483 16.32 17.78 -0.18
N LYS A 484 16.99 17.04 0.72
CA LYS A 484 18.40 16.66 0.56
C LYS A 484 18.63 15.84 -0.72
N THR A 485 17.68 14.98 -1.08
CA THR A 485 17.79 14.12 -2.27
C THR A 485 17.82 14.96 -3.56
N PHE A 486 16.88 15.90 -3.75
CA PHE A 486 16.89 16.71 -4.96
C PHE A 486 18.00 17.78 -4.96
N LEU A 487 18.43 18.26 -3.78
CA LEU A 487 19.62 19.11 -3.66
C LEU A 487 20.88 18.41 -4.15
N ASN A 488 21.13 17.19 -3.65
CA ASN A 488 22.27 16.39 -4.08
C ASN A 488 22.22 16.04 -5.57
N ARG A 489 21.02 15.84 -6.11
CA ARG A 489 20.81 15.55 -7.53
C ARG A 489 21.10 16.76 -8.41
N LEU A 490 20.65 17.96 -8.02
CA LEU A 490 21.00 19.18 -8.73
C LEU A 490 22.52 19.40 -8.67
N GLY A 491 23.05 19.30 -7.45
CA GLY A 491 24.45 19.47 -7.09
C GLY A 491 25.03 20.83 -7.52
N THR A 492 26.29 21.05 -7.18
CA THR A 492 27.03 22.24 -7.63
C THR A 492 27.76 21.97 -8.93
N SER A 493 28.20 23.04 -9.57
CA SER A 493 28.99 23.00 -10.80
C SER A 493 30.33 22.28 -10.59
N GLU A 494 30.93 22.42 -9.41
CA GLU A 494 32.18 21.73 -9.03
C GLU A 494 32.02 20.20 -8.99
N GLN A 495 30.86 19.73 -8.53
CA GLN A 495 30.54 18.30 -8.43
C GLN A 495 30.21 17.67 -9.79
N LYS A 496 30.19 18.46 -10.88
CA LYS A 496 29.84 18.01 -12.25
C LYS A 496 28.46 17.34 -12.34
N GLN A 497 27.53 17.78 -11.48
CA GLN A 497 26.15 17.29 -11.39
C GLN A 497 25.23 17.97 -12.43
N LEU A 498 23.91 17.96 -12.22
CA LEU A 498 22.95 18.51 -13.18
C LEU A 498 23.16 20.00 -13.45
N LEU A 499 23.46 20.81 -12.44
CA LEU A 499 23.70 22.24 -12.62
C LEU A 499 24.86 22.49 -13.59
N TYR A 500 26.01 21.82 -13.38
CA TYR A 500 27.15 21.88 -14.30
C TYR A 500 26.76 21.53 -15.75
N ARG A 501 25.96 20.48 -15.93
CA ARG A 501 25.52 20.05 -17.26
C ARG A 501 24.64 21.11 -17.91
N LEU A 502 23.75 21.73 -17.14
CA LEU A 502 22.90 22.82 -17.60
C LEU A 502 23.73 24.03 -18.05
N GLU A 503 24.74 24.43 -17.26
CA GLU A 503 25.62 25.54 -17.62
C GLU A 503 26.43 25.26 -18.89
N ARG A 504 26.91 24.03 -19.07
CA ARG A 504 27.56 23.62 -20.32
C ARG A 504 26.62 23.66 -21.52
N ILE A 505 25.35 23.31 -21.35
CA ILE A 505 24.37 23.37 -22.45
C ILE A 505 24.18 24.82 -22.87
N VAL A 506 23.95 25.73 -21.92
CA VAL A 506 23.82 27.17 -22.18
C VAL A 506 25.06 27.71 -22.91
N ALA A 507 26.25 27.42 -22.39
CA ALA A 507 27.51 27.88 -22.98
C ALA A 507 27.76 27.31 -24.39
N ASN A 508 27.53 26.01 -24.60
CA ASN A 508 27.78 25.34 -25.88
C ASN A 508 26.86 25.85 -27.01
N HIS A 509 25.67 26.35 -26.66
CA HIS A 509 24.71 26.89 -27.63
C HIS A 509 24.79 28.42 -27.74
N GLY A 510 25.75 29.07 -27.07
CA GLY A 510 25.94 30.52 -27.11
C GLY A 510 24.73 31.31 -26.58
N LEU A 511 23.98 30.73 -25.64
CA LEU A 511 22.76 31.34 -25.12
C LEU A 511 23.11 32.39 -24.06
N GLU A 512 22.59 33.60 -24.24
CA GLU A 512 22.73 34.66 -23.24
C GLU A 512 21.65 34.54 -22.17
N VAL A 513 22.09 34.49 -20.90
CA VAL A 513 21.20 34.60 -19.74
C VAL A 513 21.54 35.91 -19.05
N GLU A 514 20.59 36.83 -18.98
CA GLU A 514 20.80 38.22 -18.48
C GLU A 514 21.57 38.28 -17.15
N ARG A 515 21.32 37.30 -16.26
CA ARG A 515 21.93 37.20 -14.93
C ARG A 515 22.90 36.04 -14.77
N ALA A 516 23.54 35.58 -15.86
CA ALA A 516 24.51 34.48 -15.83
C ALA A 516 25.67 34.66 -14.81
N LYS A 517 25.91 35.89 -14.34
CA LYS A 517 26.97 36.24 -13.38
C LYS A 517 26.56 36.11 -11.90
N GLU A 518 25.27 35.95 -11.58
CA GLU A 518 24.86 35.72 -10.19
C GLU A 518 25.30 34.31 -9.75
N ASN A 519 25.92 34.21 -8.56
CA ASN A 519 26.51 32.98 -8.05
C ASN A 519 25.43 32.00 -7.54
N LEU A 520 24.85 31.22 -8.46
CA LEU A 520 23.85 30.20 -8.12
C LEU A 520 24.45 29.07 -7.27
N ASP A 521 25.69 28.65 -7.54
CA ASP A 521 26.40 27.65 -6.73
C ASP A 521 26.54 28.08 -5.27
N GLY A 522 26.93 29.34 -5.03
CA GLY A 522 27.00 29.92 -3.69
C GLY A 522 25.64 29.91 -3.00
N LYS A 523 24.58 30.35 -3.68
CA LYS A 523 23.21 30.37 -3.13
C LYS A 523 22.71 28.96 -2.79
N LEU A 524 22.99 27.96 -3.62
CA LEU A 524 22.61 26.57 -3.34
C LEU A 524 23.38 26.00 -2.14
N THR A 525 24.65 26.36 -2.01
CA THR A 525 25.49 25.96 -0.86
C THR A 525 24.97 26.60 0.42
N ASP A 526 24.68 27.90 0.40
CA ASP A 526 24.10 28.63 1.52
C ASP A 526 22.73 28.05 1.91
N PHE A 527 21.88 27.75 0.92
CA PHE A 527 20.59 27.12 1.14
C PHE A 527 20.72 25.75 1.80
N ALA A 528 21.61 24.88 1.29
CA ALA A 528 21.82 23.55 1.85
C ALA A 528 22.28 23.62 3.31
N TYR A 529 23.20 24.53 3.61
CA TYR A 529 23.67 24.76 4.97
C TYR A 529 22.56 25.28 5.89
N GLU A 530 21.88 26.36 5.51
CA GLU A 530 20.83 26.97 6.34
C GLU A 530 19.63 26.02 6.52
N PHE A 531 19.33 25.18 5.52
CA PHE A 531 18.27 24.18 5.59
C PHE A 531 18.62 23.10 6.61
N GLU A 532 19.86 22.61 6.60
CA GLU A 532 20.35 21.69 7.61
C GLU A 532 20.31 22.31 9.02
N GLN A 533 20.74 23.57 9.17
CA GLN A 533 20.68 24.27 10.45
C GLN A 533 19.25 24.43 10.96
N LEU A 534 18.28 24.78 10.10
CA LEU A 534 16.86 24.87 10.45
C LEU A 534 16.38 23.54 11.06
N PHE A 535 16.62 22.42 10.38
CA PHE A 535 16.16 21.11 10.84
C PHE A 535 16.90 20.63 12.09
N VAL A 536 18.17 20.98 12.28
CA VAL A 536 18.91 20.73 13.53
C VAL A 536 18.33 21.55 14.68
N ILE A 537 17.96 22.82 14.48
CA ILE A 537 17.31 23.64 15.51
C ILE A 537 15.96 23.04 15.88
N ILE A 538 15.15 22.68 14.89
CA ILE A 538 13.85 22.04 15.10
C ILE A 538 14.04 20.75 15.92
N ALA A 539 14.98 19.89 15.51
CA ALA A 539 15.28 18.63 16.19
C ALA A 539 15.75 18.82 17.65
N ASN A 540 16.58 19.83 17.90
CA ASN A 540 17.08 20.13 19.24
C ASN A 540 15.99 20.70 20.15
N GLN A 541 15.08 21.52 19.60
CA GLN A 541 13.95 22.05 20.33
C GLN A 541 12.95 20.95 20.67
N THR A 542 12.63 20.07 19.73
CA THR A 542 11.74 18.93 19.98
C THR A 542 12.35 17.98 21.02
N ASN A 543 13.64 17.64 20.92
CA ASN A 543 14.31 16.80 21.94
C ASN A 543 14.23 17.38 23.36
N LYS A 544 14.24 18.71 23.53
CA LYS A 544 14.08 19.35 24.85
C LYS A 544 12.66 19.20 25.41
N LEU A 545 11.65 19.18 24.53
CA LEU A 545 10.24 18.99 24.90
C LEU A 545 9.92 17.52 25.24
N VAL A 546 10.77 16.57 24.83
CA VAL A 546 10.49 15.12 24.85
C VAL A 546 11.13 14.36 26.00
N LYS A 547 11.89 15.03 26.89
CA LYS A 547 12.57 14.35 28.02
C LYS A 547 11.59 13.45 28.80
N GLY A 548 11.74 12.12 28.63
CA GLY A 548 11.01 11.09 29.37
C GLY A 548 9.89 10.34 28.63
N ILE A 549 9.61 10.63 27.35
CA ILE A 549 8.45 10.03 26.64
C ILE A 549 8.89 9.07 25.53
N VAL A 550 8.41 7.81 25.61
CA VAL A 550 8.76 6.69 24.71
C VAL A 550 7.62 6.40 23.73
N PRO A 551 7.47 7.22 22.68
CA PRO A 551 7.16 6.65 21.39
C PRO A 551 8.22 7.00 20.36
N LYS A 552 8.39 6.10 19.38
CA LYS A 552 9.34 6.26 18.27
C LYS A 552 8.98 7.43 17.35
N ARG A 553 7.71 7.86 17.33
CA ARG A 553 7.20 8.98 16.53
C ARG A 553 6.38 9.91 17.41
N LEU A 554 6.65 11.21 17.33
CA LEU A 554 5.95 12.25 18.11
C LEU A 554 5.46 13.35 17.17
N ALA A 555 4.28 13.90 17.46
CA ALA A 555 3.69 15.00 16.73
C ALA A 555 3.56 16.24 17.63
N PHE A 556 4.21 17.36 17.28
CA PHE A 556 4.20 18.59 18.07
C PHE A 556 3.50 19.70 17.31
N LYS A 557 2.41 20.22 17.87
CA LYS A 557 1.75 21.40 17.33
C LYS A 557 2.61 22.65 17.56
N ILE A 558 2.61 23.55 16.59
CA ILE A 558 3.29 24.84 16.70
C ILE A 558 2.29 25.87 17.18
N GLU A 559 2.21 26.07 18.50
CA GLU A 559 1.23 26.98 19.12
C GLU A 559 1.78 28.38 19.41
N GLU A 560 3.06 28.51 19.74
CA GLU A 560 3.64 29.78 20.19
C GLU A 560 4.87 30.21 19.38
N ARG A 561 4.77 31.35 18.66
CA ARG A 561 5.89 31.93 17.88
C ARG A 561 7.14 32.18 18.71
N ILE A 562 7.01 32.36 20.03
CA ILE A 562 8.11 32.67 20.96
C ILE A 562 9.15 31.55 20.99
N HIS A 563 8.72 30.28 20.95
CA HIS A 563 9.63 29.14 20.98
C HIS A 563 10.35 28.90 19.65
N TRP A 564 9.82 29.41 18.55
CA TRP A 564 10.31 29.14 17.20
C TRP A 564 11.02 30.34 16.54
N GLN A 565 11.22 31.46 17.25
CA GLN A 565 11.81 32.68 16.67
C GLN A 565 13.12 32.43 15.88
N ARG A 566 14.01 31.57 16.40
CA ARG A 566 15.26 31.21 15.69
C ARG A 566 14.97 30.43 14.41
N ALA A 567 14.04 29.49 14.45
CA ALA A 567 13.61 28.73 13.28
C ALA A 567 12.91 29.64 12.26
N THR A 568 12.06 30.57 12.71
CA THR A 568 11.41 31.58 11.85
C THR A 568 12.43 32.46 11.15
N LEU A 569 13.43 33.00 11.85
CA LEU A 569 14.48 33.83 11.24
C LEU A 569 15.28 33.05 10.19
N LEU A 570 15.59 31.78 10.44
CA LEU A 570 16.24 30.93 9.44
C LEU A 570 15.32 30.63 8.26
N ALA A 571 14.04 30.37 8.51
CA ALA A 571 13.05 30.14 7.46
C ALA A 571 12.85 31.37 6.56
N GLU A 572 12.89 32.60 7.11
CA GLU A 572 12.88 33.85 6.34
C GLU A 572 14.11 33.96 5.42
N ARG A 573 15.31 33.69 5.94
CA ARG A 573 16.53 33.67 5.11
C ARG A 573 16.47 32.60 4.02
N LEU A 574 15.99 31.40 4.37
CA LEU A 574 15.81 30.31 3.43
C LEU A 574 14.79 30.67 2.35
N TYR A 575 13.71 31.35 2.71
CA TYR A 575 12.71 31.83 1.77
C TYR A 575 13.33 32.81 0.76
N ASP A 576 14.15 33.77 1.21
CA ASP A 576 14.85 34.72 0.34
C ASP A 576 15.88 34.03 -0.58
N LEU A 577 16.63 33.06 -0.04
CA LEU A 577 17.54 32.21 -0.81
C LEU A 577 16.79 31.41 -1.88
N LEU A 578 15.69 30.75 -1.51
CA LEU A 578 14.85 30.00 -2.43
C LEU A 578 14.24 30.91 -3.49
N GLN A 579 13.75 32.09 -3.14
CA GLN A 579 13.22 33.04 -4.12
C GLN A 579 14.30 33.43 -5.14
N SER A 580 15.54 33.61 -4.69
CA SER A 580 16.68 33.85 -5.59
C SER A 580 17.00 32.63 -6.46
N ILE A 581 17.06 31.43 -5.89
CA ILE A 581 17.35 30.17 -6.61
C ILE A 581 16.28 29.88 -7.64
N VAL A 582 15.00 29.95 -7.27
CA VAL A 582 13.85 29.73 -8.16
C VAL A 582 13.91 30.70 -9.34
N ARG A 583 14.18 31.98 -9.07
CA ARG A 583 14.31 32.99 -10.11
C ARG A 583 15.47 32.70 -11.07
N LEU A 584 16.68 32.46 -10.54
CA LEU A 584 17.88 32.24 -11.36
C LEU A 584 17.82 30.93 -12.16
N LEU A 585 17.38 29.84 -11.54
CA LEU A 585 17.23 28.56 -12.21
C LEU A 585 16.07 28.62 -13.21
N GLY A 586 14.96 29.27 -12.87
CA GLY A 586 13.82 29.51 -13.76
C GLY A 586 14.22 30.27 -15.02
N GLU A 587 14.91 31.41 -14.88
CA GLU A 587 15.42 32.19 -16.02
C GLU A 587 16.32 31.34 -16.95
N LYS A 588 17.25 30.56 -16.38
CA LYS A 588 18.09 29.64 -17.18
C LYS A 588 17.26 28.59 -17.92
N LEU A 589 16.27 28.00 -17.27
CA LEU A 589 15.39 26.99 -17.86
C LEU A 589 14.49 27.59 -18.95
N ASP A 590 13.97 28.79 -18.76
CA ASP A 590 13.12 29.47 -19.75
C ASP A 590 13.88 29.80 -21.03
N VAL A 591 15.14 30.25 -20.94
CA VAL A 591 16.01 30.44 -22.11
C VAL A 591 16.22 29.12 -22.85
N LEU A 592 16.45 28.02 -22.13
CA LEU A 592 16.63 26.70 -22.73
C LEU A 592 15.35 26.18 -23.40
N LYS A 593 14.17 26.42 -22.79
CA LYS A 593 12.87 26.07 -23.38
C LYS A 593 12.61 26.77 -24.69
N GLN A 594 12.89 28.07 -24.77
CA GLN A 594 12.72 28.86 -26.00
C GLN A 594 13.56 28.32 -27.15
N HIS A 595 14.65 27.61 -26.83
CA HIS A 595 15.56 26.99 -27.79
C HIS A 595 15.41 25.46 -27.86
N GLU A 596 14.28 24.89 -27.42
CA GLU A 596 14.10 23.43 -27.36
C GLU A 596 14.39 22.70 -28.67
N ALA A 597 14.12 23.34 -29.81
CA ALA A 597 14.29 22.77 -31.14
C ALA A 597 15.77 22.62 -31.54
N SER A 598 16.66 23.45 -31.01
CA SER A 598 18.11 23.35 -31.24
C SER A 598 18.79 22.42 -30.24
N LEU A 599 18.13 22.11 -29.12
CA LEU A 599 18.65 21.22 -28.10
C LEU A 599 18.53 19.75 -28.52
N GLY A 600 19.62 19.00 -28.38
CA GLY A 600 19.59 17.55 -28.53
C GLY A 600 18.76 16.87 -27.43
N LYS A 601 18.27 15.65 -27.71
CA LYS A 601 17.44 14.86 -26.76
C LYS A 601 18.04 14.72 -25.36
N ASN A 602 19.37 14.53 -25.28
CA ASN A 602 20.05 14.41 -24.00
C ASN A 602 19.99 15.70 -23.18
N ALA A 603 20.10 16.85 -23.84
CA ALA A 603 19.99 18.16 -23.21
C ALA A 603 18.57 18.38 -22.67
N LEU A 604 17.53 18.17 -23.49
CA LEU A 604 16.13 18.34 -23.10
C LEU A 604 15.75 17.59 -21.83
N PHE A 605 16.29 16.40 -21.61
CA PHE A 605 16.03 15.66 -20.37
C PHE A 605 16.74 16.26 -19.15
N TYR A 606 17.96 16.78 -19.29
CA TYR A 606 18.59 17.50 -18.18
C TYR A 606 17.80 18.76 -17.84
N VAL A 607 17.25 19.44 -18.86
CA VAL A 607 16.34 20.56 -18.65
C VAL A 607 15.09 20.10 -17.88
N ASN A 608 14.46 18.99 -18.30
CA ASN A 608 13.31 18.39 -17.61
C ASN A 608 13.60 18.08 -16.13
N ASP A 609 14.72 17.43 -15.85
CA ASP A 609 15.11 17.09 -14.48
C ASP A 609 15.27 18.35 -13.62
N CYS A 610 15.88 19.41 -14.18
CA CYS A 610 16.02 20.69 -13.50
C CYS A 610 14.67 21.41 -13.32
N GLU A 611 13.71 21.27 -14.24
CA GLU A 611 12.35 21.80 -14.07
C GLU A 611 11.59 21.11 -12.93
N VAL A 612 11.68 19.78 -12.84
CA VAL A 612 11.10 19.01 -11.73
C VAL A 612 11.68 19.50 -10.39
N ILE A 613 13.01 19.66 -10.34
CA ILE A 613 13.70 20.19 -9.15
C ILE A 613 13.27 21.64 -8.85
N LEU A 614 13.11 22.49 -9.87
CA LEU A 614 12.58 23.85 -9.71
C LEU A 614 11.19 23.82 -9.08
N GLY A 615 10.31 22.92 -9.53
CA GLY A 615 9.00 22.69 -8.92
C GLY A 615 9.09 22.36 -7.43
N HIS A 616 10.00 21.45 -7.04
CA HIS A 616 10.23 21.13 -5.63
C HIS A 616 10.79 22.30 -4.81
N PHE A 617 11.60 23.18 -5.41
CA PHE A 617 12.03 24.41 -4.74
C PHE A 617 10.88 25.39 -4.53
N ILE A 618 9.99 25.54 -5.52
CA ILE A 618 8.79 26.38 -5.38
C ILE A 618 7.90 25.85 -4.26
N GLU A 619 7.63 24.55 -4.25
CA GLU A 619 6.84 23.89 -3.21
C GLU A 619 7.49 24.06 -1.82
N THR A 620 8.79 23.79 -1.70
CA THR A 620 9.54 23.98 -0.45
C THR A 620 9.46 25.43 0.04
N LYS A 621 9.60 26.40 -0.88
CA LYS A 621 9.48 27.83 -0.58
C LYS A 621 8.10 28.18 -0.03
N ASP A 622 7.04 27.70 -0.69
CA ASP A 622 5.67 27.98 -0.29
C ASP A 622 5.33 27.34 1.05
N ILE A 623 5.83 26.13 1.32
CA ILE A 623 5.66 25.46 2.61
C ILE A 623 6.37 26.23 3.72
N LEU A 624 7.64 26.61 3.54
CA LEU A 624 8.37 27.36 4.56
C LEU A 624 7.72 28.72 4.87
N PHE A 625 7.23 29.41 3.82
CA PHE A 625 6.52 30.67 3.97
C PHE A 625 5.25 30.50 4.79
N GLU A 626 4.41 29.55 4.41
CA GLU A 626 3.15 29.29 5.09
C GLU A 626 3.39 28.82 6.53
N PHE A 627 4.38 27.95 6.75
CA PHE A 627 4.60 27.31 8.05
C PHE A 627 5.22 28.26 9.08
N PHE A 628 6.21 29.08 8.69
CA PHE A 628 6.98 29.90 9.64
C PHE A 628 6.68 31.40 9.57
N ILE A 629 6.32 31.92 8.39
CA ILE A 629 6.24 33.37 8.14
C ILE A 629 4.78 33.84 8.26
N GLN A 630 3.90 33.26 7.44
CA GLN A 630 2.49 33.62 7.35
C GLN A 630 1.56 32.39 7.48
N PRO A 631 1.47 31.78 8.68
CA PRO A 631 0.53 30.71 8.96
C PRO A 631 -0.91 31.20 8.84
N ARG A 632 -1.76 30.34 8.27
CA ARG A 632 -3.19 30.59 8.11
C ARG A 632 -3.95 30.15 9.36
N GLU A 633 -4.99 30.89 9.72
CA GLU A 633 -5.80 30.57 10.91
C GLU A 633 -6.71 29.35 10.73
N ASP A 634 -7.03 29.00 9.48
CA ASP A 634 -7.84 27.84 9.10
C ASP A 634 -7.03 26.53 8.98
N TYR A 635 -5.71 26.59 9.22
CA TYR A 635 -4.78 25.46 9.14
C TYR A 635 -4.18 25.10 10.50
N ILE A 636 -3.78 23.83 10.61
CA ILE A 636 -3.03 23.26 11.72
C ILE A 636 -1.63 23.01 11.22
N TYR A 637 -0.64 23.43 12.00
CA TYR A 637 0.77 23.19 11.74
C TYR A 637 1.35 22.32 12.85
N TRP A 638 1.97 21.20 12.47
CA TRP A 638 2.66 20.33 13.42
C TRP A 638 3.94 19.73 12.83
N LEU A 639 4.76 19.18 13.71
CA LEU A 639 6.03 18.54 13.43
C LEU A 639 5.93 17.07 13.77
N ASP A 640 6.15 16.20 12.79
CA ASP A 640 6.34 14.76 12.99
C ASP A 640 7.83 14.46 13.16
N CYS A 641 8.23 13.81 14.25
CA CYS A 641 9.63 13.50 14.56
C CYS A 641 9.84 12.02 14.87
N ILE A 642 10.83 11.39 14.25
CA ILE A 642 11.32 10.05 14.60
C ILE A 642 12.59 10.17 15.45
N ASN A 643 12.47 9.95 16.76
CA ASN A 643 13.56 10.19 17.72
C ASN A 643 14.87 9.45 17.36
N THR A 644 14.79 8.25 16.78
CA THR A 644 15.96 7.43 16.41
C THR A 644 16.68 7.90 15.15
N SER A 645 16.13 8.87 14.42
CA SER A 645 16.62 9.24 13.08
C SER A 645 16.72 10.76 12.91
N MET A 646 16.78 11.53 13.98
CA MET A 646 16.91 12.99 13.91
C MET A 646 18.27 13.40 13.32
N PRO A 647 18.34 14.44 12.45
CA PRO A 647 17.24 15.27 11.94
C PRO A 647 16.48 14.65 10.76
N ASN A 648 16.97 13.55 10.17
CA ASN A 648 16.36 12.88 9.01
C ASN A 648 14.91 12.43 9.24
N GLY A 649 14.52 12.22 10.50
CA GLY A 649 13.18 11.82 10.91
C GLY A 649 12.21 12.97 11.14
N VAL A 650 12.59 14.22 10.87
CA VAL A 650 11.75 15.40 11.05
C VAL A 650 10.97 15.71 9.78
N VAL A 651 9.68 15.96 9.96
CA VAL A 651 8.72 16.27 8.91
C VAL A 651 7.84 17.42 9.38
N LEU A 652 7.71 18.45 8.54
CA LEU A 652 6.76 19.55 8.77
C LEU A 652 5.45 19.21 8.07
N SER A 653 4.33 19.37 8.76
CA SER A 653 3.00 19.06 8.23
C SER A 653 2.03 20.21 8.48
N ALA A 654 1.26 20.57 7.45
CA ALA A 654 0.21 21.58 7.51
C ALA A 654 -1.07 21.01 6.93
N GLN A 655 -2.24 21.16 7.59
CA GLN A 655 -3.53 20.71 7.06
C GLN A 655 -4.68 21.64 7.49
N PRO A 656 -5.74 21.81 6.68
CA PRO A 656 -6.91 22.57 7.09
C PRO A 656 -7.66 21.86 8.24
N VAL A 657 -8.10 22.65 9.24
CA VAL A 657 -8.67 22.14 10.50
C VAL A 657 -10.05 21.50 10.30
N LEU A 658 -10.87 22.01 9.36
CA LEU A 658 -12.25 21.58 9.12
C LEU A 658 -12.73 21.83 7.68
N GLY A 659 -13.70 21.01 7.24
CA GLY A 659 -14.64 21.24 6.14
C GLY A 659 -15.22 22.65 6.11
N SER A 660 -14.57 23.59 5.43
CA SER A 660 -15.23 24.83 5.04
C SER A 660 -16.17 24.54 3.87
N GLU A 661 -17.21 25.35 3.71
CA GLU A 661 -18.04 25.31 2.51
C GLU A 661 -17.19 25.47 1.23
N GLU A 662 -16.04 26.12 1.36
CA GLU A 662 -15.03 26.26 0.30
C GLU A 662 -14.46 24.90 -0.12
N LEU A 663 -14.28 23.94 0.80
CA LEU A 663 -13.81 22.58 0.46
C LEU A 663 -14.80 21.87 -0.46
N TRP A 664 -16.10 21.90 -0.13
CA TRP A 664 -17.11 21.34 -1.02
C TRP A 664 -17.19 22.10 -2.33
N ASN A 665 -17.22 23.43 -2.28
CA ASN A 665 -17.37 24.25 -3.49
C ASN A 665 -16.15 24.12 -4.42
N ALA A 666 -14.94 23.94 -3.88
CA ALA A 666 -13.72 23.74 -4.65
C ALA A 666 -13.72 22.42 -5.43
N TYR A 667 -14.18 21.33 -4.82
CA TYR A 667 -14.16 20.00 -5.47
C TYR A 667 -15.46 19.67 -6.21
N PHE A 668 -16.59 19.86 -5.53
CA PHE A 668 -17.89 19.31 -5.94
C PHE A 668 -18.88 20.36 -6.40
N GLY A 669 -18.58 21.66 -6.18
CA GLY A 669 -19.48 22.76 -6.50
C GLY A 669 -19.85 22.90 -7.99
N GLN A 670 -19.02 22.37 -8.90
CA GLN A 670 -19.28 22.40 -10.36
C GLN A 670 -19.90 21.10 -10.90
N GLN A 671 -20.06 20.09 -10.05
CA GLN A 671 -20.59 18.78 -10.46
C GLN A 671 -22.11 18.83 -10.59
N LYS A 672 -22.66 17.97 -11.46
CA LYS A 672 -24.11 17.92 -11.68
C LYS A 672 -24.85 17.14 -10.60
N SER A 673 -24.23 16.08 -10.10
CA SER A 673 -24.77 15.30 -8.99
C SER A 673 -23.65 14.49 -8.34
N VAL A 674 -23.60 14.57 -7.01
CA VAL A 674 -22.68 13.82 -6.16
C VAL A 674 -23.46 12.94 -5.20
N ILE A 675 -23.29 11.63 -5.36
CA ILE A 675 -23.85 10.60 -4.50
C ILE A 675 -22.78 10.18 -3.50
N MET A 676 -23.03 10.39 -2.21
CA MET A 676 -22.16 9.95 -1.12
C MET A 676 -22.77 8.73 -0.45
N THR A 677 -22.07 7.60 -0.41
CA THR A 677 -22.55 6.39 0.25
C THR A 677 -21.49 5.71 1.11
N SER A 678 -21.94 5.13 2.23
CA SER A 678 -21.12 4.40 3.20
C SER A 678 -22.03 3.56 4.11
N ALA A 679 -21.46 2.55 4.77
CA ALA A 679 -22.20 1.74 5.74
C ALA A 679 -22.60 2.52 6.99
N THR A 680 -21.85 3.57 7.32
CA THR A 680 -22.02 4.38 8.52
C THR A 680 -21.77 5.85 8.19
N LEU A 681 -22.81 6.68 8.24
CA LEU A 681 -22.74 8.14 7.98
C LEU A 681 -23.57 8.95 8.98
N SER A 682 -24.64 8.36 9.49
CA SER A 682 -25.58 8.99 10.39
C SER A 682 -25.22 8.70 11.85
N VAL A 683 -25.45 9.71 12.69
CA VAL A 683 -25.34 9.63 14.14
C VAL A 683 -26.69 10.07 14.70
N LYS A 684 -27.28 9.26 15.59
CA LYS A 684 -28.65 9.50 16.11
C LYS A 684 -29.68 9.70 14.99
N GLN A 685 -29.60 8.87 13.95
CA GLN A 685 -30.46 8.94 12.75
C GLN A 685 -30.40 10.28 11.98
N SER A 686 -29.34 11.07 12.20
CA SER A 686 -29.14 12.35 11.54
C SER A 686 -27.81 12.37 10.77
N PHE A 687 -27.85 12.89 9.55
CA PHE A 687 -26.67 13.13 8.71
C PHE A 687 -26.00 14.49 9.03
N GLN A 688 -26.50 15.22 10.03
CA GLN A 688 -26.00 16.57 10.33
C GLN A 688 -24.52 16.58 10.68
N PHE A 689 -24.02 15.58 11.41
CA PHE A 689 -22.61 15.47 11.75
C PHE A 689 -21.73 15.38 10.48
N PHE A 690 -22.08 14.48 9.56
CA PHE A 690 -21.39 14.32 8.28
C PHE A 690 -21.49 15.59 7.40
N LYS A 691 -22.68 16.22 7.32
CA LYS A 691 -22.84 17.50 6.60
C LYS A 691 -21.95 18.61 7.18
N THR A 692 -21.83 18.70 8.51
CA THR A 692 -20.96 19.67 9.18
C THR A 692 -19.48 19.37 8.94
N GLN A 693 -19.07 18.10 8.85
CA GLN A 693 -17.69 17.73 8.50
C GLN A 693 -17.30 18.18 7.08
N LEU A 694 -18.25 18.25 6.16
CA LEU A 694 -18.03 18.68 4.78
C LEU A 694 -18.34 20.18 4.54
N GLY A 695 -18.82 20.91 5.55
CA GLY A 695 -19.21 22.32 5.41
C GLY A 695 -20.48 22.55 4.58
N ILE A 696 -21.38 21.57 4.49
CA ILE A 696 -22.60 21.59 3.67
C ILE A 696 -23.89 21.56 4.49
N GLU A 697 -23.85 21.98 5.76
CA GLU A 697 -25.02 21.95 6.65
C GLU A 697 -26.26 22.68 6.13
N LYS A 698 -26.08 23.71 5.29
CA LYS A 698 -27.16 24.55 4.75
C LYS A 698 -27.65 24.09 3.37
N LYS A 699 -26.97 23.12 2.74
CA LYS A 699 -27.34 22.67 1.40
C LYS A 699 -28.51 21.69 1.46
N ASP A 700 -29.46 21.88 0.54
CA ASP A 700 -30.56 20.96 0.32
C ASP A 700 -30.05 19.74 -0.45
N ILE A 701 -29.78 18.67 0.29
CA ILE A 701 -29.21 17.41 -0.21
C ILE A 701 -30.14 16.29 0.23
N TYR A 702 -30.51 15.42 -0.71
CA TYR A 702 -31.38 14.29 -0.45
C TYR A 702 -30.67 13.30 0.49
N THR A 703 -31.37 12.82 1.52
CA THR A 703 -30.79 11.86 2.48
C THR A 703 -31.63 10.61 2.57
N ALA A 704 -31.00 9.44 2.47
CA ALA A 704 -31.64 8.15 2.67
C ALA A 704 -30.79 7.25 3.57
N SER A 705 -31.46 6.42 4.37
CA SER A 705 -30.82 5.39 5.19
C SER A 705 -31.53 4.07 4.96
N PHE A 706 -30.76 3.05 4.61
CA PHE A 706 -31.22 1.69 4.42
C PHE A 706 -30.54 0.81 5.48
N PRO A 707 -31.30 0.21 6.42
CA PRO A 707 -30.74 -0.62 7.46
C PRO A 707 -30.23 -1.95 6.91
N SER A 708 -29.28 -2.57 7.60
CA SER A 708 -28.77 -3.90 7.27
C SER A 708 -29.92 -4.93 7.30
N PRO A 709 -29.90 -5.94 6.41
CA PRO A 709 -30.92 -7.00 6.38
C PRO A 709 -30.75 -8.06 7.48
N PHE A 710 -29.66 -8.02 8.26
CA PHE A 710 -29.31 -9.05 9.23
C PHE A 710 -30.13 -8.98 10.53
N HIS A 711 -30.36 -10.15 11.13
CA HIS A 711 -31.10 -10.30 12.38
C HIS A 711 -30.13 -10.33 13.57
N TYR A 712 -29.49 -9.19 13.84
CA TYR A 712 -28.41 -9.10 14.82
C TYR A 712 -28.76 -9.61 16.23
N LYS A 713 -30.03 -9.53 16.65
CA LYS A 713 -30.49 -10.05 17.94
C LYS A 713 -30.31 -11.58 18.05
N GLU A 714 -30.37 -12.29 16.93
CA GLU A 714 -30.24 -13.76 16.86
C GLU A 714 -28.81 -14.20 16.50
N GLN A 715 -27.99 -13.28 15.95
CA GLN A 715 -26.65 -13.57 15.46
C GLN A 715 -25.54 -13.08 16.41
N VAL A 716 -25.80 -12.05 17.21
CA VAL A 716 -24.79 -11.37 18.03
C VAL A 716 -25.19 -11.21 19.48
N LYS A 717 -24.28 -11.61 20.37
CA LYS A 717 -24.29 -11.23 21.79
C LYS A 717 -23.21 -10.18 22.05
N VAL A 718 -23.54 -9.20 22.90
CA VAL A 718 -22.58 -8.20 23.37
C VAL A 718 -22.31 -8.41 24.85
N LEU A 719 -21.05 -8.70 25.18
CA LEU A 719 -20.60 -9.00 26.54
C LEU A 719 -19.76 -7.84 27.07
N VAL A 720 -20.04 -7.42 28.30
CA VAL A 720 -19.24 -6.43 29.03
C VAL A 720 -18.82 -7.03 30.37
N PRO A 721 -17.53 -7.30 30.59
CA PRO A 721 -17.06 -7.83 31.86
C PRO A 721 -17.28 -6.84 33.02
N ARG A 722 -17.88 -7.31 34.12
CA ARG A 722 -18.18 -6.50 35.33
C ARG A 722 -16.99 -6.38 36.28
N ASP A 723 -16.08 -7.33 36.18
CA ASP A 723 -14.87 -7.50 36.96
C ASP A 723 -13.64 -6.82 36.35
N ILE A 724 -13.74 -6.29 35.12
CA ILE A 724 -12.63 -5.55 34.52
C ILE A 724 -12.37 -4.23 35.27
N PRO A 725 -11.11 -3.86 35.54
CA PRO A 725 -10.79 -2.62 36.22
C PRO A 725 -11.31 -1.38 35.50
N ASP A 726 -11.58 -0.31 36.24
CA ASP A 726 -11.96 0.97 35.62
C ASP A 726 -10.74 1.62 34.97
N ILE A 727 -10.88 1.99 33.70
CA ILE A 727 -9.84 2.64 32.92
C ILE A 727 -9.37 3.98 33.49
N GLN A 728 -10.16 4.61 34.37
CA GLN A 728 -9.77 5.85 35.06
C GLN A 728 -8.86 5.60 36.27
N THR A 729 -8.75 4.35 36.74
CA THR A 729 -8.03 4.00 37.97
C THR A 729 -6.64 3.42 37.73
N LEU A 730 -6.34 3.00 36.51
CA LEU A 730 -5.09 2.35 36.12
C LEU A 730 -4.33 3.18 35.07
N SER A 731 -3.02 2.96 34.99
CA SER A 731 -2.22 3.39 33.85
C SER A 731 -2.66 2.66 32.57
N ILE A 732 -2.25 3.19 31.41
CA ILE A 732 -2.54 2.57 30.11
C ILE A 732 -1.95 1.15 30.03
N GLU A 733 -0.76 0.96 30.59
CA GLU A 733 -0.02 -0.31 30.61
C GLU A 733 -0.69 -1.29 31.56
N GLU A 734 -0.99 -0.88 32.80
CA GLU A 734 -1.69 -1.71 33.80
C GLU A 734 -3.07 -2.16 33.30
N PHE A 735 -3.80 -1.30 32.61
CA PHE A 735 -5.09 -1.65 32.02
C PHE A 735 -4.93 -2.64 30.86
N ALA A 736 -3.89 -2.50 30.03
CA ALA A 736 -3.60 -3.41 28.94
C ALA A 736 -3.20 -4.81 29.47
N GLU A 737 -2.39 -4.86 30.53
CA GLU A 737 -2.03 -6.09 31.24
C GLU A 737 -3.27 -6.77 31.86
N ALA A 738 -4.13 -6.00 32.53
CA ALA A 738 -5.38 -6.53 33.06
C ALA A 738 -6.31 -7.07 31.95
N SER A 739 -6.36 -6.39 30.80
CA SER A 739 -7.14 -6.80 29.63
C SER A 739 -6.62 -8.11 29.02
N ALA A 740 -5.33 -8.42 29.15
CA ALA A 740 -4.73 -9.65 28.62
C ALA A 740 -5.45 -10.90 29.14
N ASN A 741 -5.80 -10.95 30.43
CA ASN A 741 -6.51 -12.08 31.03
C ASN A 741 -7.89 -12.32 30.38
N TYR A 742 -8.62 -11.24 30.12
CA TYR A 742 -9.92 -11.32 29.44
C TYR A 742 -9.77 -11.74 27.98
N ILE A 743 -8.73 -11.24 27.30
CA ILE A 743 -8.42 -11.63 25.93
C ILE A 743 -8.11 -13.13 25.85
N ILE A 744 -7.26 -13.65 26.75
CA ILE A 744 -6.92 -15.09 26.81
C ILE A 744 -8.19 -15.93 26.99
N ALA A 745 -9.02 -15.59 27.97
CA ALA A 745 -10.27 -16.31 28.23
C ALA A 745 -11.22 -16.29 27.01
N GLY A 746 -11.35 -15.14 26.36
CA GLY A 746 -12.18 -15.00 25.15
C GLY A 746 -11.64 -15.77 23.94
N VAL A 747 -10.31 -15.74 23.73
CA VAL A 747 -9.64 -16.48 22.64
C VAL A 747 -9.80 -17.99 22.83
N GLN A 748 -9.57 -18.49 24.04
CA GLN A 748 -9.70 -19.92 24.33
C GLN A 748 -11.14 -20.39 24.13
N ALA A 749 -12.12 -19.62 24.60
CA ALA A 749 -13.54 -19.94 24.43
C ALA A 749 -14.00 -19.90 22.97
N ALA A 750 -13.49 -18.96 22.17
CA ALA A 750 -13.80 -18.86 20.74
C ALA A 750 -12.99 -19.86 19.86
N GLN A 751 -12.04 -20.59 20.46
CA GLN A 751 -11.06 -21.44 19.79
C GLN A 751 -10.28 -20.69 18.70
N GLY A 752 -9.79 -19.48 19.02
CA GLY A 752 -9.14 -18.62 18.04
C GLY A 752 -10.16 -17.74 17.33
N ARG A 753 -10.00 -17.50 16.02
CA ARG A 753 -10.91 -16.67 15.19
C ARG A 753 -11.29 -15.35 15.86
N THR A 754 -10.33 -14.78 16.58
CA THR A 754 -10.54 -13.64 17.45
C THR A 754 -9.76 -12.44 16.93
N MET A 755 -10.44 -11.31 16.79
CA MET A 755 -9.80 -10.03 16.51
C MET A 755 -9.91 -9.11 17.71
N VAL A 756 -8.77 -8.58 18.15
CA VAL A 756 -8.65 -7.70 19.31
C VAL A 756 -8.26 -6.30 18.85
N LEU A 757 -9.12 -5.33 19.11
CA LEU A 757 -8.97 -3.95 18.67
C LEU A 757 -8.58 -3.02 19.81
N PHE A 758 -7.46 -2.33 19.62
CA PHE A 758 -6.86 -1.37 20.55
C PHE A 758 -6.98 0.05 20.00
N THR A 759 -6.95 1.04 20.89
CA THR A 759 -6.90 2.46 20.55
C THR A 759 -5.47 2.99 20.35
N SER A 760 -4.45 2.28 20.83
CA SER A 760 -3.04 2.67 20.66
C SER A 760 -2.12 1.46 20.44
N HIS A 761 -0.98 1.68 19.77
CA HIS A 761 0.05 0.65 19.58
C HIS A 761 0.75 0.26 20.89
N GLU A 762 0.78 1.17 21.85
CA GLU A 762 1.36 0.93 23.18
C GLU A 762 0.52 -0.09 23.95
N MET A 763 -0.80 0.09 24.04
CA MET A 763 -1.70 -0.88 24.67
C MET A 763 -1.63 -2.25 23.98
N LEU A 764 -1.60 -2.25 22.65
CA LEU A 764 -1.48 -3.47 21.87
C LEU A 764 -0.19 -4.22 22.23
N ARG A 765 0.94 -3.52 22.30
CA ARG A 765 2.24 -4.13 22.65
C ARG A 765 2.24 -4.67 24.07
N ALA A 766 1.77 -3.88 25.04
CA ALA A 766 1.70 -4.31 26.43
C ALA A 766 0.88 -5.60 26.56
N ALA A 767 -0.37 -5.60 26.09
CA ALA A 767 -1.22 -6.78 26.14
C ALA A 767 -0.62 -7.97 25.36
N TYR A 768 -0.05 -7.74 24.16
CA TYR A 768 0.55 -8.80 23.37
C TYR A 768 1.71 -9.49 24.09
N TYR A 769 2.63 -8.73 24.68
CA TYR A 769 3.76 -9.32 25.41
C TYR A 769 3.30 -10.01 26.69
N THR A 770 2.34 -9.45 27.44
CA THR A 770 1.75 -10.15 28.60
C THR A 770 1.13 -11.49 28.21
N ILE A 771 0.39 -11.54 27.10
CA ILE A 771 -0.22 -12.77 26.58
C ILE A 771 0.85 -13.76 26.13
N LYS A 772 1.89 -13.28 25.44
CA LYS A 772 2.97 -14.14 24.96
C LYS A 772 3.80 -14.72 26.12
N ASP A 773 4.10 -13.91 27.12
CA ASP A 773 4.95 -14.29 28.25
C ASP A 773 4.23 -15.25 29.23
N CYS A 774 2.90 -15.26 29.25
CA CYS A 774 2.14 -16.16 30.13
C CYS A 774 2.04 -17.61 29.61
N GLY A 775 2.31 -17.86 28.33
CA GLY A 775 2.28 -19.19 27.70
C GLY A 775 0.89 -19.84 27.54
N LEU A 776 -0.20 -19.17 27.94
CA LEU A 776 -1.54 -19.78 27.93
C LEU A 776 -2.18 -19.89 26.53
N LEU A 777 -1.58 -19.24 25.52
CA LEU A 777 -2.01 -19.26 24.13
C LEU A 777 -0.92 -19.82 23.20
N ASP A 778 -0.01 -20.65 23.69
CA ASP A 778 1.08 -21.22 22.87
C ASP A 778 0.53 -22.08 21.70
N ASP A 779 -0.64 -22.71 21.86
CA ASP A 779 -1.35 -23.43 20.80
C ASP A 779 -1.99 -22.52 19.71
N TYR A 780 -1.86 -21.19 19.83
CA TYR A 780 -2.51 -20.22 18.95
C TYR A 780 -1.49 -19.33 18.24
N THR A 781 -1.75 -19.02 16.97
CA THR A 781 -0.90 -18.10 16.22
C THR A 781 -1.30 -16.65 16.48
N LEU A 782 -0.40 -15.88 17.09
CA LEU A 782 -0.64 -14.48 17.45
C LEU A 782 -0.09 -13.52 16.36
N PHE A 783 -0.98 -12.81 15.69
CA PHE A 783 -0.63 -11.79 14.69
C PHE A 783 -0.87 -10.39 15.25
N ALA A 784 0.20 -9.61 15.42
CA ALA A 784 0.12 -8.29 16.02
C ALA A 784 0.66 -7.19 15.10
N GLN A 785 -0.16 -6.18 14.85
CA GLN A 785 0.23 -5.04 14.01
C GLN A 785 1.41 -4.26 14.61
N GLY A 786 2.50 -4.15 13.85
CA GLY A 786 3.71 -3.43 14.25
C GLY A 786 4.61 -4.19 15.22
N ILE A 787 4.34 -5.49 15.42
CA ILE A 787 5.19 -6.45 16.13
C ILE A 787 5.51 -7.61 15.19
N SER A 788 4.48 -8.30 14.69
CA SER A 788 4.61 -9.33 13.67
C SER A 788 5.04 -8.69 12.34
N GLY A 789 6.06 -9.26 11.70
CA GLY A 789 6.59 -8.74 10.44
C GLY A 789 5.62 -8.92 9.28
N GLY A 790 5.36 -7.85 8.53
CA GLY A 790 4.49 -7.87 7.36
C GLY A 790 3.62 -6.63 7.22
N SER A 791 3.05 -6.44 6.04
CA SER A 791 2.03 -5.41 5.80
C SER A 791 0.70 -5.79 6.49
N LYS A 792 -0.21 -4.82 6.65
CA LYS A 792 -1.59 -5.05 7.13
C LYS A 792 -2.25 -6.22 6.39
N MET A 793 -2.07 -6.29 5.07
CA MET A 793 -2.60 -7.35 4.22
C MET A 793 -2.01 -8.73 4.53
N ARG A 794 -0.70 -8.79 4.80
CA ARG A 794 -0.04 -10.05 5.18
C ARG A 794 -0.57 -10.56 6.53
N LEU A 795 -0.77 -9.67 7.49
CA LEU A 795 -1.35 -10.05 8.79
C LEU A 795 -2.76 -10.62 8.63
N LEU A 796 -3.58 -10.01 7.76
CA LEU A 796 -4.94 -10.46 7.49
C LEU A 796 -4.99 -11.79 6.75
N ARG A 797 -4.19 -11.94 5.69
CA ARG A 797 -4.08 -13.22 4.97
C ARG A 797 -3.63 -14.32 5.91
N ASN A 798 -2.58 -14.06 6.71
CA ASN A 798 -2.12 -15.03 7.69
C ASN A 798 -3.23 -15.38 8.70
N PHE A 799 -3.93 -14.39 9.25
CA PHE A 799 -5.06 -14.64 10.16
C PHE A 799 -6.14 -15.53 9.52
N GLN A 800 -6.42 -15.38 8.22
CA GLN A 800 -7.37 -16.21 7.48
C GLN A 800 -6.85 -17.60 7.12
N THR A 801 -5.53 -17.82 7.17
CA THR A 801 -4.93 -19.11 6.82
C THR A 801 -4.91 -20.10 8.00
N PHE A 802 -4.88 -19.61 9.23
CA PHE A 802 -4.77 -20.46 10.42
C PHE A 802 -6.09 -20.48 11.20
N ASP A 803 -6.61 -21.68 11.48
CA ASP A 803 -7.86 -21.86 12.22
C ASP A 803 -7.78 -21.31 13.66
N LYS A 804 -6.64 -21.51 14.33
CA LYS A 804 -6.34 -21.01 15.69
C LYS A 804 -5.57 -19.69 15.68
N ALA A 805 -6.07 -18.70 14.94
CA ALA A 805 -5.42 -17.39 14.85
C ALA A 805 -6.05 -16.33 15.78
N VAL A 806 -5.21 -15.40 16.24
CA VAL A 806 -5.62 -14.17 16.92
C VAL A 806 -5.00 -12.97 16.23
N LEU A 807 -5.81 -11.97 15.87
CA LEU A 807 -5.34 -10.73 15.23
C LEU A 807 -5.46 -9.53 16.18
N PHE A 808 -4.33 -8.99 16.60
CA PHE A 808 -4.23 -7.76 17.40
C PHE A 808 -4.03 -6.56 16.47
N GLY A 809 -4.93 -5.59 16.54
CA GLY A 809 -4.95 -4.43 15.66
C GLY A 809 -5.23 -3.09 16.34
N THR A 810 -4.70 -2.01 15.77
CA THR A 810 -5.06 -0.64 16.16
C THR A 810 -6.08 -0.02 15.21
N THR A 811 -6.38 1.28 15.33
CA THR A 811 -7.35 2.05 14.51
C THR A 811 -7.33 1.71 13.02
N SER A 812 -6.17 1.42 12.44
CA SER A 812 -6.08 1.09 11.00
C SER A 812 -6.75 -0.24 10.60
N LEU A 813 -6.97 -1.16 11.54
CA LEU A 813 -7.69 -2.42 11.33
C LEU A 813 -9.21 -2.29 11.62
N TRP A 814 -9.65 -1.15 12.17
CA TRP A 814 -11.08 -0.85 12.37
C TRP A 814 -11.80 -0.59 11.05
N GLU A 815 -11.11 -0.20 9.98
CA GLU A 815 -11.68 0.15 8.66
C GLU A 815 -10.99 -0.59 7.48
N GLY A 816 -11.72 -0.79 6.39
CA GLY A 816 -11.20 -1.31 5.11
C GLY A 816 -10.57 -2.70 5.18
N VAL A 817 -11.24 -3.66 5.82
CA VAL A 817 -10.83 -5.08 5.83
C VAL A 817 -12.09 -5.94 5.67
N ASP A 818 -12.00 -6.96 4.83
CA ASP A 818 -13.06 -7.94 4.59
C ASP A 818 -12.60 -9.30 5.13
N ILE A 819 -13.21 -9.73 6.24
CA ILE A 819 -12.97 -11.05 6.84
C ILE A 819 -14.25 -11.87 6.62
N PRO A 820 -14.18 -13.02 5.92
CA PRO A 820 -15.29 -13.95 5.80
C PRO A 820 -15.82 -14.39 7.17
N GLY A 821 -17.13 -14.66 7.27
CA GLY A 821 -17.82 -14.86 8.55
C GLY A 821 -17.26 -16.00 9.40
N GLU A 822 -16.83 -17.11 8.81
CA GLU A 822 -16.28 -18.26 9.57
C GLU A 822 -14.91 -17.96 10.19
N ASP A 823 -14.15 -16.99 9.64
CA ASP A 823 -12.80 -16.66 10.09
C ASP A 823 -12.80 -15.69 11.29
N LEU A 824 -13.93 -15.05 11.60
CA LEU A 824 -14.08 -14.12 12.72
C LEU A 824 -15.35 -14.37 13.52
N SER A 825 -15.22 -15.08 14.62
CA SER A 825 -16.34 -15.37 15.53
C SER A 825 -16.36 -14.48 16.78
N CYS A 826 -15.20 -13.95 17.19
CA CYS A 826 -15.08 -13.10 18.38
C CYS A 826 -14.38 -11.78 18.05
N LEU A 827 -15.05 -10.68 18.35
CA LEU A 827 -14.51 -9.32 18.26
C LEU A 827 -14.35 -8.75 19.66
N MET A 828 -13.13 -8.37 20.03
CA MET A 828 -12.86 -7.75 21.33
C MET A 828 -12.44 -6.29 21.13
N ILE A 829 -13.15 -5.37 21.78
CA ILE A 829 -12.81 -3.94 21.82
C ILE A 829 -12.26 -3.62 23.20
N VAL A 830 -10.96 -3.35 23.28
CA VAL A 830 -10.26 -3.14 24.55
C VAL A 830 -10.64 -1.81 25.19
N ARG A 831 -10.85 -0.78 24.37
CA ARG A 831 -11.23 0.57 24.80
C ARG A 831 -12.16 1.21 23.78
N LEU A 832 -13.11 2.04 24.25
CA LEU A 832 -13.98 2.80 23.34
C LEU A 832 -13.14 3.65 22.37
N PRO A 833 -13.49 3.68 21.07
CA PRO A 833 -12.63 4.18 19.99
C PRO A 833 -12.61 5.72 19.86
N PHE A 834 -12.38 6.41 20.97
CA PHE A 834 -12.11 7.85 20.95
C PHE A 834 -10.74 8.13 20.34
N SER A 835 -10.67 9.12 19.46
CA SER A 835 -9.39 9.67 18.98
C SER A 835 -8.58 10.22 20.15
N PRO A 836 -7.26 10.01 20.18
CA PRO A 836 -6.41 10.58 21.22
C PRO A 836 -6.56 12.11 21.28
N PRO A 837 -6.81 12.72 22.45
CA PRO A 837 -7.06 14.15 22.56
C PRO A 837 -5.81 15.00 22.28
N ASP A 838 -4.62 14.39 22.41
CA ASP A 838 -3.29 14.94 22.14
C ASP A 838 -2.86 14.80 20.67
N GLU A 839 -3.64 14.09 19.84
CA GLU A 839 -3.40 14.06 18.40
C GLU A 839 -3.63 15.47 17.81
N PRO A 840 -2.67 16.07 17.07
CA PRO A 840 -2.75 17.48 16.67
C PRO A 840 -4.02 17.87 15.92
N ILE A 841 -4.52 16.98 15.05
CA ILE A 841 -5.74 17.21 14.27
C ILE A 841 -6.96 17.22 15.19
N THR A 842 -7.07 16.20 16.05
CA THR A 842 -8.17 16.06 17.02
C THR A 842 -8.21 17.24 17.98
N GLU A 843 -7.06 17.63 18.53
CA GLU A 843 -6.94 18.75 19.44
C GLU A 843 -7.40 20.06 18.79
N ALA A 844 -6.88 20.37 17.60
CA ALA A 844 -7.20 21.60 16.91
C ALA A 844 -8.69 21.69 16.53
N ARG A 845 -9.30 20.58 16.11
CA ARG A 845 -10.75 20.50 15.87
C ARG A 845 -11.53 20.81 17.15
N CYS A 846 -11.11 20.25 18.28
CA CYS A 846 -11.75 20.49 19.57
C CYS A 846 -11.63 21.96 20.00
N GLN A 847 -10.44 22.57 19.84
CA GLN A 847 -10.21 23.97 20.16
C GLN A 847 -11.05 24.91 19.27
N LEU A 848 -11.17 24.63 17.97
CA LEU A 848 -11.97 25.43 17.05
C LEU A 848 -13.46 25.37 17.41
N LEU A 849 -13.97 24.19 17.75
CA LEU A 849 -15.34 24.04 18.22
C LEU A 849 -15.57 24.78 19.54
N ALA A 850 -14.62 24.72 20.46
CA ALA A 850 -14.66 25.48 21.71
C ALA A 850 -14.69 27.00 21.48
N LYS A 851 -13.88 27.52 20.54
CA LYS A 851 -13.91 28.94 20.12
C LYS A 851 -15.27 29.35 19.54
N LYS A 852 -15.99 28.44 18.88
CA LYS A 852 -17.37 28.63 18.38
C LYS A 852 -18.44 28.46 19.47
N GLY A 853 -18.05 28.31 20.74
CA GLY A 853 -18.97 28.11 21.87
C GLY A 853 -19.64 26.73 21.89
N LYS A 854 -19.15 25.76 21.11
CA LYS A 854 -19.68 24.40 21.07
C LYS A 854 -18.89 23.47 21.98
N ASN A 855 -19.57 22.50 22.57
CA ASN A 855 -18.90 21.43 23.32
C ASN A 855 -18.24 20.44 22.33
N ALA A 856 -16.91 20.41 22.31
CA ALA A 856 -16.13 19.57 21.40
C ALA A 856 -16.41 18.07 21.57
N PHE A 857 -16.57 17.61 22.81
CA PHE A 857 -16.84 16.21 23.09
C PHE A 857 -18.16 15.75 22.46
N SER A 858 -19.26 16.47 22.69
CA SER A 858 -20.57 16.08 22.16
C SER A 858 -20.75 16.38 20.67
N SER A 859 -20.04 17.38 20.14
CA SER A 859 -20.18 17.81 18.73
C SER A 859 -19.23 17.10 17.78
N TYR A 860 -18.14 16.49 18.29
CA TYR A 860 -17.10 15.88 17.46
C TYR A 860 -16.62 14.53 18.01
N SER A 861 -15.98 14.50 19.18
CA SER A 861 -15.30 13.28 19.67
C SER A 861 -16.24 12.10 19.86
N LEU A 862 -17.45 12.33 20.40
CA LEU A 862 -18.46 11.29 20.61
C LEU A 862 -19.07 10.81 19.28
N PRO A 863 -19.61 11.67 18.40
CA PRO A 863 -20.08 11.23 17.07
C PRO A 863 -19.04 10.44 16.27
N GLU A 864 -17.78 10.88 16.27
CA GLU A 864 -16.69 10.17 15.59
C GLU A 864 -16.47 8.77 16.18
N ALA A 865 -16.41 8.66 17.51
CA ALA A 865 -16.24 7.37 18.19
C ALA A 865 -17.44 6.43 17.95
N LEU A 866 -18.67 6.95 17.87
CA LEU A 866 -19.86 6.15 17.56
C LEU A 866 -19.81 5.57 16.14
N LEU A 867 -19.36 6.35 15.15
CA LEU A 867 -19.19 5.85 13.78
C LEU A 867 -18.12 4.75 13.72
N ARG A 868 -16.96 4.97 14.34
CA ARG A 868 -15.88 3.96 14.43
C ARG A 868 -16.33 2.68 15.13
N PHE A 869 -17.11 2.81 16.20
CA PHE A 869 -17.67 1.67 16.91
C PHE A 869 -18.62 0.86 16.04
N ARG A 870 -19.51 1.51 15.27
CA ARG A 870 -20.39 0.84 14.31
C ARG A 870 -19.62 0.15 13.18
N GLN A 871 -18.57 0.78 12.66
CA GLN A 871 -17.72 0.17 11.63
C GLN A 871 -17.00 -1.07 12.14
N GLY A 872 -16.42 -1.01 13.35
CA GLY A 872 -15.81 -2.16 14.00
C GLY A 872 -16.80 -3.31 14.17
N PHE A 873 -18.01 -3.01 14.67
CA PHE A 873 -19.10 -3.99 14.82
C PHE A 873 -19.53 -4.62 13.49
N GLY A 874 -19.62 -3.83 12.41
CA GLY A 874 -20.04 -4.30 11.09
C GLY A 874 -19.12 -5.34 10.43
N ARG A 875 -18.02 -5.70 11.10
CA ARG A 875 -17.06 -6.74 10.68
C ARG A 875 -17.46 -8.13 11.11
N LEU A 876 -18.18 -8.22 12.23
CA LEU A 876 -18.50 -9.48 12.89
C LEU A 876 -19.48 -10.33 12.08
N ILE A 877 -20.43 -9.69 11.39
CA ILE A 877 -21.49 -10.37 10.63
C ILE A 877 -21.47 -9.92 9.17
N ARG A 878 -21.32 -10.87 8.26
CA ARG A 878 -21.29 -10.67 6.80
C ARG A 878 -22.37 -11.44 6.06
N THR A 879 -22.88 -12.52 6.63
CA THR A 879 -23.95 -13.35 6.09
C THR A 879 -25.10 -13.51 7.09
N SER A 880 -26.22 -14.08 6.63
CA SER A 880 -27.38 -14.41 7.46
C SER A 880 -27.15 -15.62 8.37
N SER A 881 -26.16 -16.46 8.09
CA SER A 881 -25.80 -17.64 8.90
C SER A 881 -24.72 -17.36 9.94
N ASP A 882 -23.97 -16.26 9.79
CA ASP A 882 -22.88 -15.93 10.72
C ASP A 882 -23.39 -15.74 12.15
N ARG A 883 -22.58 -16.18 13.10
CA ARG A 883 -22.75 -15.89 14.53
C ARG A 883 -21.45 -15.34 15.08
N GLY A 884 -21.56 -14.41 16.02
CA GLY A 884 -20.39 -13.90 16.68
C GLY A 884 -20.67 -13.24 18.00
N VAL A 885 -19.61 -13.01 18.76
CA VAL A 885 -19.66 -12.30 20.05
C VAL A 885 -18.84 -11.02 19.95
N LEU A 886 -19.42 -9.91 20.41
CA LEU A 886 -18.69 -8.68 20.67
C LEU A 886 -18.38 -8.59 22.17
N VAL A 887 -17.11 -8.56 22.54
CA VAL A 887 -16.68 -8.28 23.92
C VAL A 887 -16.18 -6.85 24.01
N VAL A 888 -16.78 -6.04 24.89
CA VAL A 888 -16.32 -4.67 25.15
C VAL A 888 -15.70 -4.61 26.54
N LEU A 889 -14.38 -4.43 26.59
CA LEU A 889 -13.58 -4.39 27.83
C LEU A 889 -13.58 -3.00 28.50
N ASP A 890 -14.48 -2.11 28.11
CA ASP A 890 -14.58 -0.74 28.62
C ASP A 890 -15.95 -0.49 29.26
N ARG A 891 -15.99 -0.53 30.60
CA ARG A 891 -17.23 -0.41 31.38
C ARG A 891 -17.98 0.90 31.16
N ARG A 892 -17.33 1.94 30.62
CA ARG A 892 -17.96 3.24 30.32
C ARG A 892 -19.10 3.11 29.31
N VAL A 893 -19.13 2.03 28.52
CA VAL A 893 -20.27 1.72 27.64
C VAL A 893 -21.57 1.49 28.41
N LEU A 894 -21.49 1.06 29.67
CA LEU A 894 -22.63 0.88 30.59
C LEU A 894 -22.72 2.00 31.63
N THR A 895 -21.59 2.44 32.20
CA THR A 895 -21.56 3.33 33.38
C THR A 895 -21.57 4.82 33.05
N ALA A 896 -21.02 5.23 31.90
CA ALA A 896 -20.92 6.65 31.55
C ALA A 896 -22.24 7.17 30.98
N LYS A 897 -22.52 8.47 31.16
CA LYS A 897 -23.73 9.13 30.64
C LYS A 897 -23.90 8.98 29.12
N TYR A 898 -22.79 8.96 28.38
CA TYR A 898 -22.77 8.78 26.92
C TYR A 898 -22.80 7.30 26.49
N GLY A 899 -22.67 6.34 27.41
CA GLY A 899 -22.64 4.90 27.10
C GLY A 899 -23.92 4.42 26.42
N VAL A 900 -25.07 4.99 26.80
CA VAL A 900 -26.37 4.77 26.15
C VAL A 900 -26.33 5.11 24.66
N GLU A 901 -25.51 6.08 24.24
CA GLU A 901 -25.36 6.42 22.83
C GLU A 901 -24.59 5.34 22.05
N PHE A 902 -23.59 4.70 22.65
CA PHE A 902 -22.90 3.54 22.06
C PHE A 902 -23.83 2.34 21.93
N GLN A 903 -24.66 2.08 22.95
CA GLN A 903 -25.64 1.00 22.90
C GLN A 903 -26.67 1.22 21.79
N ARG A 904 -27.16 2.46 21.63
CA ARG A 904 -28.13 2.84 20.58
C ARG A 904 -27.50 2.97 19.19
N ALA A 905 -26.18 3.05 19.09
CA ALA A 905 -25.49 3.12 17.81
C ALA A 905 -25.45 1.75 17.12
N LEU A 906 -25.49 0.66 17.89
CA LEU A 906 -25.60 -0.68 17.33
C LEU A 906 -27.05 -1.01 16.94
N PRO A 907 -27.25 -1.92 15.96
CA PRO A 907 -28.54 -2.56 15.75
C PRO A 907 -29.05 -3.25 17.03
N PRO A 908 -30.34 -3.60 17.11
CA PRO A 908 -30.87 -4.32 18.27
C PRO A 908 -30.10 -5.63 18.52
N VAL A 909 -29.36 -5.67 19.62
CA VAL A 909 -28.54 -6.79 20.09
C VAL A 909 -28.76 -7.01 21.58
N GLU A 910 -28.43 -8.19 22.08
CA GLU A 910 -28.52 -8.53 23.50
C GLU A 910 -27.23 -8.11 24.23
N TRP A 911 -27.34 -7.16 25.16
CA TRP A 911 -26.23 -6.71 26.01
C TRP A 911 -26.27 -7.45 27.36
N GLN A 912 -25.15 -8.05 27.74
CA GLN A 912 -25.03 -8.80 29.00
C GLN A 912 -23.80 -8.31 29.79
N GLU A 913 -24.01 -8.00 31.07
CA GLU A 913 -22.93 -7.71 32.02
C GLU A 913 -22.56 -9.02 32.75
N VAL A 914 -21.34 -9.52 32.52
CA VAL A 914 -20.89 -10.87 32.90
C VAL A 914 -19.56 -10.81 33.67
N SER A 915 -19.20 -11.83 34.43
CA SER A 915 -17.83 -12.03 34.93
C SER A 915 -16.94 -12.69 33.88
N ILE A 916 -15.61 -12.71 34.08
CA ILE A 916 -14.67 -13.37 33.15
C ILE A 916 -15.02 -14.84 32.89
N ASN A 917 -15.46 -15.59 33.91
CA ASN A 917 -15.83 -16.99 33.77
C ASN A 917 -17.15 -17.15 33.00
N GLU A 918 -18.16 -16.35 33.33
CA GLU A 918 -19.44 -16.33 32.61
C GLU A 918 -19.24 -15.91 31.14
N MET A 919 -18.32 -14.97 30.88
CA MET A 919 -17.96 -14.53 29.53
C MET A 919 -17.43 -15.69 28.69
N ALA A 920 -16.47 -16.45 29.22
CA ALA A 920 -15.90 -17.61 28.52
C ALA A 920 -16.99 -18.65 28.20
N THR A 921 -17.85 -18.98 29.17
CA THR A 921 -18.96 -19.93 28.96
C THR A 921 -19.95 -19.44 27.89
N VAL A 922 -20.33 -18.15 27.92
CA VAL A 922 -21.27 -17.61 26.93
C VAL A 922 -20.68 -17.59 25.52
N ILE A 923 -19.37 -17.37 25.38
CA ILE A 923 -18.69 -17.43 24.08
C ILE A 923 -18.69 -18.87 23.56
N GLU A 924 -18.28 -19.84 24.38
CA GLU A 924 -18.18 -21.26 24.02
C GLU A 924 -19.55 -21.88 23.66
N GLU A 925 -20.64 -21.46 24.30
CA GLU A 925 -21.99 -21.96 23.99
C GLU A 925 -22.61 -21.30 22.75
N TRP A 926 -22.15 -20.11 22.35
CA TRP A 926 -22.79 -19.31 21.30
C TRP A 926 -22.18 -19.50 19.92
N VAL A 927 -20.85 -19.54 19.87
CA VAL A 927 -20.00 -19.68 18.67
C VAL A 927 -19.71 -21.14 18.43
#